data_AF-A0A9W6P9E9-F1
#
_entry.id   AF-A0A9W6P9E9-F1
#
_cell.length_a   1.000
_cell.length_b   1.000
_cell.length_c   1.000
_cell.angle_alpha   90.00
_cell.angle_beta   90.00
_cell.angle_gamma   90.00
#
_symmetry.space_group_name_H-M   'P 1'
#
loop_
_entity.id
_entity.type
_entity.pdbx_description
1 polymer ?
#
loop_
_entity_poly.entity_id
_entity_poly.type
_entity_poly.pdbx_seq_one_letter_code
_entity_poly.pdbx_strand_id
1 'polypeptide(L)'
;MSARAAAPHGADTATGIGPDEATALPEALAAARAPHIIGVRHHSPALAAAMPALLEAASPDAVLVELPLEAQPWLEWLAHPDTRAPVALVLGDPSRDRHGYYPFADFSPELAALRWAYANGVPAYAIDLPCALSVPDDAPDFDRTPGLTDALLRTTATTDSEEMWDRMVEARSYGAQPEQVRRAALTFGWATRADTLGRGGAGARDRAREAWMRRRIAEIGARRPVAVVGAFHAAALLPDDHRFAHLRGPQPDGLPATAEVTVPAPGTATDTGLTTALIPYTFALLDSRSGYPAGIRDPQWQQDVYETGGRPEEVERAAARRFAGLGTHLRAQGHVSGVTDTVAAYRMARDLAVLRGLPAPGRRELIESLTSALAQGEPLGRARAIARAAQRELVGSRRGAPAPQSPEAGLTVHVRVLLADLGLPGPDGSGKVEEIRLDPLRTRRDRDRHIALQRLCAAGVGYAEQRGSSGVGGTEALGRTWSVRWSPTTAATVELSACYGITLDQAARGRLRARLRTAQESADNGEITPAVAGALLGDAAECALPDLVGELGERIETEVLPRAGLADAVELHEHVRRIAAGQVPGMAAAPESLTRLGIRLAEAAVASVPGMSGSTDPADAVALLRVVRLVQAQTALPGAVGPQRLLWHLRALAADGGPLAQGAACAALLLLEETGTDEFAARLSGWLDLPAAHGPREGDHAPGRVLSLRLTGVLTVAAAVVEGDPGVLDALTGRVETWSDDAFLQRLPALRDGFETLSTAARSRFLETIIERIGDTGGGLAVAPETAVAWARADLAARDAVHALLPGLTLGASVTAPAEQAPVAGPPRSEEARVIGPADRWRLVLGQAPQAAGEKGARAAAALDELYGRGHGEGSRASGGAGTGASHPAPREWSQELEALFGERVREEVLGRAAQRGRSDVLEQLAPEKVAPSVDLLEQVLSLAGGMPEARVARLRPLVDQLVAQLVRQLARRLAPALSGLSVPRPTRRRGGRLDLGRTLRANLHTVRPGPDGPQVVPERPIFTTKAKKSADWHVRIVVDVSGSMERSTIYAALVAAVLHGLPALSVSFTTFSTQVVDLTDRVSDPLALLLEVAVGGGTDIGAGLAYTRARMTVPGRTIVALITDFEEGGSLSRTLGEVRALAGSGAHLLGLAALDDAGKPVYNKATAQQFVAAGMPVAALSPQELAAWIGEQIRGSG
;
A
#
# COMPACT_ATOMS: atom_id res chain seq x y z
N MET A 1 -32.84 54.64 34.71
CA MET A 1 -32.64 55.63 33.64
C MET A 1 -31.37 55.30 32.88
N SER A 2 -31.49 54.71 31.69
CA SER A 2 -30.92 55.22 30.42
C SER A 2 -31.13 54.13 29.37
N ALA A 3 -31.97 54.44 28.39
CA ALA A 3 -32.35 53.55 27.31
C ALA A 3 -31.24 53.45 26.27
N ARG A 4 -30.93 52.22 25.83
CA ARG A 4 -30.43 51.96 24.48
C ARG A 4 -31.21 50.77 23.93
N ALA A 5 -31.86 51.03 22.80
CA ALA A 5 -32.83 50.17 22.15
C ALA A 5 -32.28 48.77 21.88
N ALA A 6 -32.98 47.75 22.37
CA ALA A 6 -32.84 46.39 21.88
C ALA A 6 -33.55 46.32 20.52
N ALA A 7 -32.77 46.20 19.45
CA ALA A 7 -33.28 45.73 18.17
C ALA A 7 -33.88 44.32 18.37
N PRO A 8 -34.97 43.96 17.69
CA PRO A 8 -35.47 42.60 17.72
C PRO A 8 -34.42 41.74 17.01
N HIS A 9 -33.67 40.92 17.73
CA HIS A 9 -32.97 39.81 17.11
C HIS A 9 -34.04 38.89 16.56
N GLY A 10 -34.26 38.98 15.25
CA GLY A 10 -34.94 37.96 14.48
C GLY A 10 -34.31 36.62 14.85
N ALA A 11 -35.13 35.71 15.36
CA ALA A 11 -34.79 34.32 15.45
C ALA A 11 -34.64 33.83 14.00
N ASP A 12 -33.43 33.93 13.46
CA ASP A 12 -33.09 33.31 12.18
C ASP A 12 -33.22 31.80 12.38
N THR A 13 -34.22 31.25 11.70
CA THR A 13 -34.62 29.85 11.64
C THR A 13 -33.53 29.05 10.93
N ALA A 14 -32.45 28.72 11.63
CA ALA A 14 -31.35 27.91 11.08
C ALA A 14 -31.71 26.41 10.91
N THR A 15 -32.83 25.94 11.50
CA THR A 15 -33.22 24.52 11.50
C THR A 15 -34.43 24.18 10.63
N GLY A 16 -35.10 25.18 10.03
CA GLY A 16 -36.35 24.96 9.28
C GLY A 16 -37.55 24.46 10.11
N ILE A 17 -37.41 24.35 11.44
CA ILE A 17 -38.43 23.87 12.38
C ILE A 17 -38.96 25.04 13.20
N GLY A 18 -40.29 25.21 13.26
CA GLY A 18 -40.92 26.27 14.06
C GLY A 18 -40.79 26.03 15.58
N PRO A 19 -40.78 27.08 16.43
CA PRO A 19 -40.65 26.94 17.88
C PRO A 19 -41.78 26.10 18.52
N ASP A 20 -42.99 26.16 17.96
CA ASP A 20 -44.13 25.35 18.39
C ASP A 20 -43.94 23.86 18.06
N GLU A 21 -43.24 23.56 16.97
CA GLU A 21 -42.96 22.19 16.54
C GLU A 21 -41.84 21.55 17.37
N ALA A 22 -40.81 22.34 17.71
CA ALA A 22 -39.72 21.92 18.57
C ALA A 22 -40.18 21.46 19.97
N THR A 23 -41.33 21.96 20.45
CA THR A 23 -41.94 21.57 21.73
C THR A 23 -43.04 20.51 21.58
N ALA A 24 -43.82 20.53 20.51
CA ALA A 24 -44.93 19.58 20.32
C ALA A 24 -44.48 18.15 19.99
N LEU A 25 -43.35 17.96 19.30
CA LEU A 25 -42.92 16.62 18.84
C LEU A 25 -42.45 15.70 19.98
N PRO A 26 -41.61 16.14 20.95
CA PRO A 26 -41.27 15.30 22.11
C PRO A 26 -42.49 14.84 22.90
N GLU A 27 -43.52 15.67 23.02
CA GLU A 27 -44.79 15.30 23.65
C GLU A 27 -45.56 14.27 22.82
N ALA A 28 -45.62 14.44 21.50
CA ALA A 28 -46.23 13.45 20.59
C ALA A 28 -45.52 12.09 20.66
N LEU A 29 -44.18 12.07 20.69
CA LEU A 29 -43.37 10.87 20.90
C LEU A 29 -43.68 10.19 22.24
N ALA A 30 -43.77 10.96 23.33
CA ALA A 30 -44.10 10.42 24.64
C ALA A 30 -45.53 9.85 24.70
N ALA A 31 -46.48 10.48 23.98
CA ALA A 31 -47.88 10.11 23.91
C ALA A 31 -48.18 8.92 22.98
N ALA A 32 -47.30 8.59 22.04
CA ALA A 32 -47.49 7.49 21.10
C ALA A 32 -47.76 6.14 21.81
N ARG A 33 -48.73 5.38 21.27
CA ARG A 33 -49.17 4.06 21.79
C ARG A 33 -49.23 2.95 20.73
N ALA A 34 -49.23 3.29 19.45
CA ALA A 34 -49.29 2.34 18.33
C ALA A 34 -48.32 2.77 17.21
N PRO A 35 -47.02 2.45 17.32
CA PRO A 35 -46.39 1.74 18.44
C PRO A 35 -46.14 2.63 19.67
N HIS A 36 -46.00 2.01 20.84
CA HIS A 36 -45.41 2.65 22.01
C HIS A 36 -43.89 2.70 21.83
N ILE A 37 -43.35 3.90 21.65
CA ILE A 37 -41.96 4.08 21.21
C ILE A 37 -41.03 4.23 22.42
N ILE A 38 -39.98 3.43 22.47
CA ILE A 38 -38.86 3.55 23.41
C ILE A 38 -37.61 3.82 22.58
N GLY A 39 -37.16 5.09 22.61
CA GLY A 39 -35.91 5.50 21.96
C GLY A 39 -34.72 5.05 22.80
N VAL A 40 -33.77 4.34 22.19
CA VAL A 40 -32.61 3.76 22.87
C VAL A 40 -31.29 4.15 22.23
N ARG A 41 -30.22 3.97 23.01
CA ARG A 41 -28.86 3.79 22.52
C ARG A 41 -28.52 2.32 22.76
N HIS A 42 -27.82 1.70 21.79
CA HIS A 42 -27.47 0.26 21.79
C HIS A 42 -26.83 -0.25 23.09
N HIS A 43 -26.14 0.64 23.81
CA HIS A 43 -25.68 0.43 25.17
C HIS A 43 -26.14 1.59 26.05
N SER A 44 -27.02 1.30 27.01
CA SER A 44 -27.55 2.27 27.98
C SER A 44 -27.96 1.53 29.26
N PRO A 45 -27.14 1.57 30.33
CA PRO A 45 -27.48 0.91 31.59
C PRO A 45 -28.76 1.47 32.22
N ALA A 46 -29.00 2.78 32.09
CA ALA A 46 -30.23 3.40 32.58
C ALA A 46 -31.48 2.83 31.88
N LEU A 47 -31.50 2.82 30.55
CA LEU A 47 -32.66 2.32 29.79
C LEU A 47 -32.82 0.80 29.94
N ALA A 48 -31.72 0.04 29.95
CA ALA A 48 -31.78 -1.40 30.14
C ALA A 48 -32.35 -1.77 31.53
N ALA A 49 -32.00 -1.04 32.58
CA ALA A 49 -32.56 -1.23 33.91
C ALA A 49 -34.03 -0.78 34.00
N ALA A 50 -34.42 0.27 33.28
CA ALA A 50 -35.80 0.77 33.22
C ALA A 50 -36.72 -0.07 32.31
N MET A 51 -36.16 -0.82 31.36
CA MET A 51 -36.88 -1.52 30.30
C MET A 51 -37.98 -2.46 30.80
N PRO A 52 -37.75 -3.34 31.80
CA PRO A 52 -38.80 -4.23 32.31
C PRO A 52 -40.04 -3.47 32.81
N ALA A 53 -39.83 -2.37 33.55
CA ALA A 53 -40.92 -1.56 34.09
C ALA A 53 -41.67 -0.78 32.99
N LEU A 54 -40.95 -0.30 31.96
CA LEU A 54 -41.56 0.34 30.79
C LEU A 54 -42.44 -0.64 30.01
N LEU A 55 -41.98 -1.86 29.80
CA LEU A 55 -42.72 -2.90 29.09
C LEU A 55 -43.92 -3.39 29.90
N GLU A 56 -43.78 -3.58 31.21
CA GLU A 56 -44.89 -3.94 32.09
C GLU A 56 -46.00 -2.88 32.07
N ALA A 57 -45.62 -1.59 32.16
CA ALA A 57 -46.57 -0.48 32.07
C ALA A 57 -47.26 -0.36 30.71
N ALA A 58 -46.56 -0.68 29.62
CA ALA A 58 -47.12 -0.65 28.26
C ALA A 58 -48.00 -1.88 27.96
N SER A 59 -47.78 -3.01 28.64
CA SER A 59 -48.48 -4.28 28.42
C SER A 59 -48.54 -4.70 26.93
N PRO A 60 -47.39 -4.83 26.24
CA PRO A 60 -47.36 -5.14 24.81
C PRO A 60 -47.89 -6.53 24.49
N ASP A 61 -48.47 -6.67 23.29
CA ASP A 61 -48.72 -7.96 22.64
C ASP A 61 -47.62 -8.34 21.62
N ALA A 62 -46.71 -7.42 21.31
CA ALA A 62 -45.49 -7.67 20.56
C ALA A 62 -44.39 -6.67 20.93
N VAL A 63 -43.14 -7.14 20.98
CA VAL A 63 -41.94 -6.30 21.16
C VAL A 63 -41.17 -6.25 19.85
N LEU A 64 -40.91 -5.04 19.35
CA LEU A 64 -40.26 -4.81 18.06
C LEU A 64 -38.89 -4.19 18.34
N VAL A 65 -37.82 -4.82 17.86
CA VAL A 65 -36.44 -4.37 18.11
C VAL A 65 -35.75 -3.97 16.81
N GLU A 66 -34.99 -2.87 16.86
CA GLU A 66 -34.11 -2.42 15.77
C GLU A 66 -32.92 -3.38 15.59
N LEU A 67 -33.20 -4.52 14.99
CA LEU A 67 -32.22 -5.49 14.52
C LEU A 67 -32.54 -5.86 13.08
N PRO A 68 -31.52 -6.13 12.24
CA PRO A 68 -31.73 -6.53 10.85
C PRO A 68 -32.53 -7.83 10.80
N LEU A 69 -33.27 -8.03 9.71
CA LEU A 69 -34.16 -9.20 9.57
C LEU A 69 -33.44 -10.53 9.79
N GLU A 70 -32.16 -10.62 9.42
CA GLU A 70 -31.33 -11.81 9.62
C GLU A 70 -31.06 -12.16 11.09
N ALA A 71 -31.33 -11.25 12.03
CA ALA A 71 -31.31 -11.52 13.47
C ALA A 71 -32.55 -12.26 13.97
N GLN A 72 -33.65 -12.32 13.19
CA GLN A 72 -34.92 -12.91 13.62
C GLN A 72 -34.79 -14.34 14.18
N PRO A 73 -34.03 -15.27 13.55
CA PRO A 73 -33.86 -16.63 14.08
C PRO A 73 -33.03 -16.71 15.37
N TRP A 74 -32.32 -15.63 15.72
CA TRP A 74 -31.40 -15.57 16.85
C TRP A 74 -32.00 -14.90 18.09
N LEU A 75 -33.17 -14.23 17.97
CA LEU A 75 -33.78 -13.49 19.07
C LEU A 75 -34.07 -14.38 20.29
N GLU A 76 -34.52 -15.61 20.06
CA GLU A 76 -34.76 -16.59 21.12
C GLU A 76 -33.46 -16.97 21.85
N TRP A 77 -32.38 -17.22 21.11
CA TRP A 77 -31.08 -17.57 21.66
C TRP A 77 -30.41 -16.42 22.41
N LEU A 78 -30.59 -15.19 21.93
CA LEU A 78 -30.16 -13.98 22.62
C LEU A 78 -30.90 -13.82 23.96
N ALA A 79 -32.22 -14.06 23.97
CA ALA A 79 -33.05 -13.95 25.16
C ALA A 79 -32.94 -15.13 26.13
N HIS A 80 -32.37 -16.26 25.69
CA HIS A 80 -32.30 -17.50 26.45
C HIS A 80 -31.64 -17.29 27.84
N PRO A 81 -32.18 -17.88 28.92
CA PRO A 81 -31.69 -17.64 30.29
C PRO A 81 -30.24 -18.08 30.51
N ASP A 82 -29.79 -19.12 29.81
CA ASP A 82 -28.40 -19.59 29.89
C ASP A 82 -27.41 -18.76 29.05
N THR A 83 -27.90 -17.83 28.21
CA THR A 83 -27.03 -16.92 27.45
C THR A 83 -26.51 -15.81 28.36
N ARG A 84 -25.20 -15.84 28.61
CA ARG A 84 -24.49 -14.89 29.47
C ARG A 84 -23.87 -13.79 28.63
N ALA A 85 -24.30 -12.55 28.81
CA ALA A 85 -23.70 -11.41 28.11
C ALA A 85 -22.32 -11.05 28.71
N PRO A 86 -21.38 -10.46 27.94
CA PRO A 86 -21.56 -9.99 26.57
C PRO A 86 -21.43 -11.09 25.50
N VAL A 87 -22.34 -11.07 24.52
CA VAL A 87 -22.33 -11.92 23.31
C VAL A 87 -22.45 -11.03 22.09
N ALA A 88 -22.11 -11.51 20.90
CA ALA A 88 -22.30 -10.74 19.66
C ALA A 88 -22.96 -11.57 18.58
N LEU A 89 -23.93 -10.98 17.88
CA LEU A 89 -24.43 -11.51 16.63
C LEU A 89 -23.52 -11.02 15.50
N VAL A 90 -22.98 -11.95 14.73
CA VAL A 90 -22.15 -11.67 13.57
C VAL A 90 -22.99 -11.90 12.32
N LEU A 91 -22.98 -10.92 11.43
CA LEU A 91 -23.67 -10.98 10.13
C LEU A 91 -22.64 -10.61 9.05
N GLY A 92 -22.45 -11.43 8.04
CA GLY A 92 -21.47 -11.10 7.01
C GLY A 92 -21.46 -12.00 5.80
N ASP A 93 -20.92 -11.44 4.71
CA ASP A 93 -20.52 -12.18 3.52
C ASP A 93 -18.99 -12.33 3.57
N PRO A 94 -18.50 -13.52 3.97
CA PRO A 94 -17.08 -13.75 4.05
C PRO A 94 -16.42 -13.60 2.67
N SER A 95 -17.10 -13.87 1.55
CA SER A 95 -16.54 -13.77 0.17
C SER A 95 -16.03 -12.38 -0.17
N ARG A 96 -16.65 -11.35 0.41
CA ARG A 96 -16.30 -9.95 0.22
C ARG A 96 -15.50 -9.37 1.38
N ASP A 97 -15.14 -10.20 2.36
CA ASP A 97 -14.51 -9.78 3.63
C ASP A 97 -15.31 -8.68 4.36
N ARG A 98 -16.65 -8.72 4.23
CA ARG A 98 -17.57 -7.76 4.82
C ARG A 98 -18.41 -8.44 5.89
N HIS A 99 -18.16 -8.11 7.15
CA HIS A 99 -18.93 -8.60 8.27
C HIS A 99 -19.14 -7.50 9.32
N GLY A 100 -20.30 -7.52 9.97
CA GLY A 100 -20.70 -6.61 11.03
C GLY A 100 -20.91 -7.36 12.34
N TYR A 101 -20.50 -6.73 13.44
CA TYR A 101 -20.71 -7.21 14.80
C TYR A 101 -21.83 -6.41 15.46
N TYR A 102 -22.79 -7.13 16.03
CA TYR A 102 -23.87 -6.59 16.86
C TYR A 102 -23.71 -7.15 18.28
N PRO A 103 -22.82 -6.56 19.10
CA PRO A 103 -22.58 -7.02 20.46
C PRO A 103 -23.71 -6.60 21.39
N PHE A 104 -24.08 -7.46 22.32
CA PHE A 104 -25.08 -7.20 23.35
C PHE A 104 -24.45 -7.41 24.73
N ALA A 105 -24.73 -6.49 25.65
CA ALA A 105 -24.39 -6.61 27.06
C ALA A 105 -25.68 -6.62 27.89
N ASP A 106 -25.60 -6.95 29.20
CA ASP A 106 -26.79 -6.90 30.07
C ASP A 106 -27.41 -5.49 30.12
N PHE A 107 -26.59 -4.46 29.89
CA PHE A 107 -26.99 -3.06 29.77
C PHE A 107 -27.35 -2.63 28.33
N SER A 108 -27.61 -3.56 27.41
CA SER A 108 -28.24 -3.27 26.11
C SER A 108 -29.76 -3.27 26.27
N PRO A 109 -30.46 -2.15 26.07
CA PRO A 109 -31.90 -2.07 26.22
C PRO A 109 -32.67 -3.05 25.32
N GLU A 110 -32.15 -3.32 24.12
CA GLU A 110 -32.68 -4.29 23.17
C GLU A 110 -32.64 -5.70 23.77
N LEU A 111 -31.51 -6.10 24.37
CA LEU A 111 -31.37 -7.39 25.04
C LEU A 111 -32.28 -7.49 26.26
N ALA A 112 -32.39 -6.41 27.05
CA ALA A 112 -33.30 -6.35 28.19
C ALA A 112 -34.76 -6.54 27.75
N ALA A 113 -35.15 -5.92 26.64
CA ALA A 113 -36.49 -6.07 26.06
C ALA A 113 -36.74 -7.50 25.56
N LEU A 114 -35.77 -8.10 24.87
CA LEU A 114 -35.84 -9.50 24.40
C LEU A 114 -35.97 -10.49 25.57
N ARG A 115 -35.16 -10.34 26.62
CA ARG A 115 -35.23 -11.18 27.83
C ARG A 115 -36.57 -11.04 28.55
N TRP A 116 -37.09 -9.82 28.66
CA TRP A 116 -38.42 -9.59 29.24
C TRP A 116 -39.52 -10.24 28.39
N ALA A 117 -39.46 -10.09 27.06
CA ALA A 117 -40.44 -10.67 26.14
C ALA A 117 -40.45 -12.20 26.23
N TYR A 118 -39.27 -12.82 26.24
CA TYR A 118 -39.11 -14.26 26.44
C TYR A 118 -39.69 -14.75 27.78
N ALA A 119 -39.36 -14.06 28.88
CA ALA A 119 -39.86 -14.42 30.21
C ALA A 119 -41.39 -14.28 30.36
N ASN A 120 -42.02 -13.41 29.58
CA ASN A 120 -43.47 -13.15 29.63
C ASN A 120 -44.24 -13.81 28.47
N GLY A 121 -43.58 -14.60 27.61
CA GLY A 121 -44.22 -15.24 26.46
C GLY A 121 -44.75 -14.27 25.41
N VAL A 122 -44.19 -13.05 25.34
CA VAL A 122 -44.55 -12.03 24.35
C VAL A 122 -43.66 -12.21 23.12
N PRO A 123 -44.21 -12.27 21.89
CA PRO A 123 -43.41 -12.44 20.69
C PRO A 123 -42.55 -11.21 20.40
N ALA A 124 -41.30 -11.46 19.97
CA ALA A 124 -40.34 -10.43 19.59
C ALA A 124 -40.00 -10.49 18.09
N TYR A 125 -39.86 -9.32 17.46
CA TYR A 125 -39.62 -9.21 16.02
C TYR A 125 -38.49 -8.24 15.69
N ALA A 126 -37.60 -8.66 14.77
CA ALA A 126 -36.60 -7.81 14.15
C ALA A 126 -37.28 -6.94 13.08
N ILE A 127 -37.09 -5.62 13.17
CA ILE A 127 -37.77 -4.65 12.30
C ILE A 127 -36.84 -3.76 11.47
N ASP A 128 -35.52 -3.90 11.56
CA ASP A 128 -34.58 -3.09 10.78
C ASP A 128 -34.33 -3.68 9.38
N LEU A 129 -33.73 -2.86 8.51
CA LEU A 129 -33.38 -3.22 7.15
C LEU A 129 -32.43 -4.43 7.10
N PRO A 130 -32.69 -5.43 6.25
CA PRO A 130 -31.80 -6.58 6.08
C PRO A 130 -30.39 -6.17 5.65
N CYS A 131 -29.38 -6.82 6.24
CA CYS A 131 -27.97 -6.57 5.91
C CYS A 131 -27.62 -6.96 4.48
N ALA A 132 -28.33 -7.94 3.90
CA ALA A 132 -28.13 -8.37 2.51
C ALA A 132 -28.42 -7.26 1.48
N LEU A 133 -29.22 -6.24 1.84
CA LEU A 133 -29.60 -5.17 0.94
C LEU A 133 -28.53 -4.08 0.88
N SER A 134 -27.95 -3.90 -0.30
CA SER A 134 -27.03 -2.80 -0.55
C SER A 134 -27.81 -1.52 -0.86
N VAL A 135 -27.76 -0.56 0.06
CA VAL A 135 -28.28 0.79 -0.15
C VAL A 135 -27.08 1.73 -0.33
N PRO A 136 -27.05 2.57 -1.39
CA PRO A 136 -26.01 3.58 -1.56
C PRO A 136 -25.92 4.46 -0.31
N ASP A 137 -24.69 4.67 0.15
CA ASP A 137 -24.44 5.57 1.28
C ASP A 137 -24.24 6.98 0.73
N ASP A 138 -25.36 7.65 0.48
CA ASP A 138 -25.34 9.08 0.16
C ASP A 138 -25.20 9.83 1.48
N ALA A 139 -23.97 9.93 2.00
CA ALA A 139 -23.66 10.85 3.07
C ALA A 139 -23.79 12.25 2.49
N PRO A 140 -24.80 13.03 2.91
CA PRO A 140 -25.02 14.31 2.29
C PRO A 140 -23.94 15.31 2.75
N ASP A 141 -23.33 15.99 1.77
CA ASP A 141 -22.30 17.01 2.01
C ASP A 141 -22.98 18.32 2.43
N PHE A 142 -22.68 18.79 3.66
CA PHE A 142 -23.32 19.97 4.22
C PHE A 142 -22.33 20.92 4.87
N ASP A 143 -22.50 22.21 4.56
CA ASP A 143 -21.88 23.31 5.27
C ASP A 143 -22.21 23.24 6.78
N ARG A 144 -21.18 23.42 7.62
CA ARG A 144 -21.25 23.33 9.09
C ARG A 144 -22.02 24.52 9.70
N THR A 145 -23.34 24.55 9.54
CA THR A 145 -24.21 25.49 10.26
C THR A 145 -24.52 24.94 11.66
N PRO A 146 -24.27 25.69 12.75
CA PRO A 146 -24.53 25.20 14.11
C PRO A 146 -26.02 24.87 14.35
N GLY A 147 -26.29 23.65 14.83
CA GLY A 147 -27.64 23.13 15.10
C GLY A 147 -28.02 23.11 16.60
N LEU A 148 -29.14 22.46 16.90
CA LEU A 148 -29.66 22.19 18.24
C LEU A 148 -28.70 21.29 19.05
N THR A 149 -28.06 20.31 18.42
CA THR A 149 -27.01 19.47 19.05
C THR A 149 -25.83 20.35 19.48
N ASP A 150 -25.40 21.31 18.66
CA ASP A 150 -24.31 22.24 19.02
C ASP A 150 -24.69 23.13 20.22
N ALA A 151 -25.96 23.54 20.31
CA ALA A 151 -26.48 24.27 21.47
C ALA A 151 -26.53 23.39 22.74
N LEU A 152 -26.92 22.12 22.60
CA LEU A 152 -26.94 21.15 23.70
C LEU A 152 -25.53 20.80 24.19
N LEU A 153 -24.55 20.64 23.30
CA LEU A 153 -23.15 20.43 23.67
C LEU A 153 -22.63 21.61 24.51
N ARG A 154 -22.88 22.85 24.09
CA ARG A 154 -22.50 24.06 24.84
C ARG A 154 -23.17 24.16 26.20
N THR A 155 -24.48 23.92 26.26
CA THR A 155 -25.25 24.04 27.53
C THR A 155 -24.95 22.92 28.52
N THR A 156 -24.60 21.72 28.04
CA THR A 156 -24.18 20.59 28.88
C THR A 156 -22.69 20.59 29.20
N ALA A 157 -21.90 21.50 28.61
CA ALA A 157 -20.44 21.56 28.71
C ALA A 157 -19.76 20.22 28.33
N THR A 158 -20.24 19.61 27.25
CA THR A 158 -19.73 18.35 26.69
C THR A 158 -19.07 18.58 25.34
N THR A 159 -18.12 17.71 24.98
CA THR A 159 -17.31 17.85 23.76
C THR A 159 -17.82 16.99 22.61
N ASP A 160 -18.58 15.93 22.90
CA ASP A 160 -19.11 15.00 21.93
C ASP A 160 -20.51 14.50 22.31
N SER A 161 -21.18 13.83 21.37
CA SER A 161 -22.53 13.30 21.54
C SER A 161 -22.60 12.15 22.55
N GLU A 162 -21.51 11.41 22.78
CA GLU A 162 -21.46 10.34 23.78
C GLU A 162 -21.55 10.93 25.19
N GLU A 163 -20.74 11.94 25.49
CA GLU A 163 -20.77 12.66 26.76
C GLU A 163 -22.09 13.38 26.97
N MET A 164 -22.68 13.91 25.90
CA MET A 164 -24.01 14.53 25.95
C MET A 164 -25.09 13.51 26.36
N TRP A 165 -25.08 12.31 25.78
CA TRP A 165 -25.98 11.21 26.18
C TRP A 165 -25.77 10.83 27.65
N ASP A 166 -24.52 10.59 28.06
CA ASP A 166 -24.17 10.24 29.44
C ASP A 166 -24.69 11.30 30.43
N ARG A 167 -24.63 12.59 30.05
CA ARG A 167 -25.04 13.70 30.91
C ARG A 167 -26.55 13.90 30.98
N MET A 168 -27.25 13.74 29.85
CA MET A 168 -28.69 13.99 29.73
C MET A 168 -29.54 12.80 30.16
N VAL A 169 -29.09 11.58 29.88
CA VAL A 169 -29.84 10.35 30.09
C VAL A 169 -29.25 9.55 31.24
N GLU A 170 -28.00 9.09 31.15
CA GLU A 170 -27.43 8.12 32.09
C GLU A 170 -27.30 8.69 33.50
N ALA A 171 -26.52 9.75 33.70
CA ALA A 171 -26.22 10.28 35.03
C ALA A 171 -27.45 10.88 35.74
N ARG A 172 -28.44 11.35 34.98
CA ARG A 172 -29.70 11.89 35.53
C ARG A 172 -30.75 10.81 35.81
N SER A 173 -30.54 9.58 35.34
CA SER A 173 -31.48 8.48 35.56
C SER A 173 -31.50 7.97 37.00
N TYR A 174 -30.46 8.27 37.79
CA TYR A 174 -30.33 7.75 39.15
C TYR A 174 -31.47 8.25 40.04
N GLY A 175 -32.33 7.34 40.49
CA GLY A 175 -33.54 7.66 41.27
C GLY A 175 -34.69 8.25 40.44
N ALA A 176 -34.56 8.37 39.12
CA ALA A 176 -35.62 8.82 38.23
C ALA A 176 -36.65 7.71 37.95
N GLN A 177 -37.88 8.10 37.63
CA GLN A 177 -38.90 7.15 37.21
C GLN A 177 -38.62 6.64 35.78
N PRO A 178 -38.94 5.38 35.43
CA PRO A 178 -38.67 4.81 34.10
C PRO A 178 -39.15 5.69 32.93
N GLU A 179 -40.35 6.28 33.04
CA GLU A 179 -40.91 7.19 32.03
C GLU A 179 -40.09 8.48 31.86
N GLN A 180 -39.46 8.98 32.92
CA GLN A 180 -38.57 10.15 32.82
C GLN A 180 -37.30 9.82 32.01
N VAL A 181 -36.75 8.62 32.22
CA VAL A 181 -35.58 8.13 31.46
C VAL A 181 -35.96 7.94 29.99
N ARG A 182 -37.11 7.32 29.70
CA ARG A 182 -37.65 7.17 28.34
C ARG A 182 -37.81 8.53 27.64
N ARG A 183 -38.41 9.53 28.32
CA ARG A 183 -38.60 10.89 27.76
C ARG A 183 -37.29 11.61 27.50
N ALA A 184 -36.29 11.44 28.37
CA ALA A 184 -34.96 12.03 28.16
C ALA A 184 -34.31 11.47 26.89
N ALA A 185 -34.38 10.15 26.68
CA ALA A 185 -33.85 9.49 25.49
C ALA A 185 -34.57 9.91 24.20
N LEU A 186 -35.91 9.98 24.21
CA LEU A 186 -36.69 10.46 23.07
C LEU A 186 -36.36 11.92 22.71
N THR A 187 -36.22 12.78 23.71
CA THR A 187 -35.83 14.19 23.51
C THR A 187 -34.43 14.31 22.91
N PHE A 188 -33.47 13.49 23.37
CA PHE A 188 -32.13 13.43 22.78
C PHE A 188 -32.18 13.03 21.31
N GLY A 189 -32.90 11.94 21.01
CA GLY A 189 -33.08 11.44 19.64
C GLY A 189 -33.69 12.49 18.71
N TRP A 190 -34.72 13.20 19.18
CA TRP A 190 -35.29 14.33 18.46
C TRP A 190 -34.27 15.42 18.18
N ALA A 191 -33.49 15.84 19.20
CA ALA A 191 -32.51 16.90 19.02
C ALA A 191 -31.46 16.55 17.95
N THR A 192 -31.00 15.30 17.93
CA THR A 192 -30.07 14.83 16.89
C THR A 192 -30.71 14.77 15.50
N ARG A 193 -32.00 14.42 15.41
CA ARG A 193 -32.73 14.38 14.14
C ARG A 193 -33.05 15.76 13.59
N ALA A 194 -33.43 16.71 14.45
CA ALA A 194 -33.78 18.08 14.06
C ALA A 194 -32.65 18.74 13.25
N ASP A 195 -31.39 18.50 13.62
CA ASP A 195 -30.24 19.02 12.90
C ASP A 195 -30.06 18.41 11.51
N THR A 196 -30.37 17.12 11.35
CA THR A 196 -30.35 16.47 10.02
C THR A 196 -31.46 16.98 9.12
N LEU A 197 -32.61 17.37 9.67
CA LEU A 197 -33.72 17.92 8.88
C LEU A 197 -33.44 19.35 8.41
N GLY A 198 -32.83 20.17 9.26
CA GLY A 198 -32.37 21.52 8.87
C GLY A 198 -31.24 21.49 7.84
N ARG A 199 -30.56 20.36 7.69
CA ARG A 199 -29.48 20.10 6.73
C ARG A 199 -29.97 19.06 5.71
N GLY A 200 -30.98 19.35 4.90
CA GLY A 200 -31.35 18.50 3.74
C GLY A 200 -31.98 17.11 4.00
N GLY A 201 -32.22 16.71 5.25
CA GLY A 201 -32.96 15.49 5.62
C GLY A 201 -32.08 14.26 5.91
N ALA A 202 -32.72 13.16 6.34
CA ALA A 202 -32.02 11.91 6.64
C ALA A 202 -31.40 11.27 5.38
N GLY A 203 -30.22 10.67 5.53
CA GLY A 203 -29.49 9.99 4.45
C GLY A 203 -30.31 8.88 3.78
N ALA A 204 -29.93 8.47 2.56
CA ALA A 204 -30.65 7.45 1.79
C ALA A 204 -30.80 6.12 2.57
N ARG A 205 -29.75 5.72 3.29
CA ARG A 205 -29.73 4.53 4.14
C ARG A 205 -30.73 4.63 5.30
N ASP A 206 -30.74 5.74 6.05
CA ASP A 206 -31.67 5.91 7.17
C ASP A 206 -33.12 5.98 6.70
N ARG A 207 -33.39 6.64 5.56
CA ARG A 207 -34.73 6.62 4.96
C ARG A 207 -35.19 5.21 4.55
N ALA A 208 -34.30 4.40 3.99
CA ALA A 208 -34.57 3.00 3.68
C ALA A 208 -34.87 2.18 4.93
N ARG A 209 -34.09 2.35 6.00
CA ARG A 209 -34.31 1.71 7.31
C ARG A 209 -35.66 2.09 7.91
N GLU A 210 -35.97 3.38 7.94
CA GLU A 210 -37.22 3.89 8.51
C GLU A 210 -38.46 3.45 7.71
N ALA A 211 -38.38 3.46 6.38
CA ALA A 211 -39.44 2.96 5.51
C ALA A 211 -39.67 1.45 5.73
N TRP A 212 -38.58 0.69 5.86
CA TRP A 212 -38.64 -0.74 6.16
C TRP A 212 -39.27 -1.01 7.54
N MET A 213 -38.83 -0.31 8.59
CA MET A 213 -39.40 -0.43 9.94
C MET A 213 -40.91 -0.17 9.94
N ARG A 214 -41.38 0.92 9.32
CA ARG A 214 -42.82 1.21 9.22
C ARG A 214 -43.59 0.10 8.53
N ARG A 215 -43.07 -0.40 7.40
CA ARG A 215 -43.69 -1.52 6.66
C ARG A 215 -43.76 -2.77 7.54
N ARG A 216 -42.67 -3.11 8.22
CA ARG A 216 -42.59 -4.29 9.07
C ARG A 216 -43.54 -4.21 10.27
N ILE A 217 -43.64 -3.03 10.92
CA ILE A 217 -44.60 -2.78 12.00
C ILE A 217 -46.04 -3.02 11.51
N ALA A 218 -46.38 -2.52 10.31
CA ALA A 218 -47.70 -2.71 9.72
C ALA A 218 -47.99 -4.18 9.37
N GLU A 219 -47.01 -4.91 8.81
CA GLU A 219 -47.12 -6.34 8.47
C GLU A 219 -47.35 -7.22 9.71
N ILE A 220 -46.76 -6.87 10.85
CA ILE A 220 -46.91 -7.63 12.11
C ILE A 220 -48.34 -7.51 12.66
N GLY A 221 -48.99 -6.36 12.48
CA GLY A 221 -50.41 -6.18 12.81
C GLY A 221 -50.76 -6.33 14.31
N ALA A 222 -49.79 -6.13 15.20
CA ALA A 222 -50.01 -6.16 16.65
C ALA A 222 -50.91 -5.01 17.14
N ARG A 223 -51.70 -5.24 18.20
CA ARG A 223 -52.65 -4.23 18.72
C ARG A 223 -51.98 -3.20 19.63
N ARG A 224 -50.97 -3.63 20.39
CA ARG A 224 -50.18 -2.81 21.32
C ARG A 224 -48.68 -3.06 21.11
N PRO A 225 -48.13 -2.79 19.91
CA PRO A 225 -46.71 -3.00 19.66
C PRO A 225 -45.88 -2.00 20.47
N VAL A 226 -44.82 -2.47 21.13
CA VAL A 226 -43.75 -1.62 21.66
C VAL A 226 -42.58 -1.66 20.68
N ALA A 227 -42.10 -0.50 20.24
CA ALA A 227 -40.94 -0.36 19.38
C ALA A 227 -39.72 0.14 20.17
N VAL A 228 -38.70 -0.70 20.28
CA VAL A 228 -37.39 -0.41 20.87
C VAL A 228 -36.43 -0.12 19.73
N VAL A 229 -36.21 1.16 19.47
CA VAL A 229 -35.46 1.65 18.30
C VAL A 229 -34.47 2.72 18.72
N GLY A 230 -33.40 2.88 17.95
CA GLY A 230 -32.45 3.98 18.07
C GLY A 230 -33.19 5.30 18.21
N ALA A 231 -32.84 6.09 19.22
CA ALA A 231 -33.59 7.30 19.57
C ALA A 231 -33.73 8.28 18.37
N PHE A 232 -32.76 8.28 17.46
CA PHE A 232 -32.78 9.05 16.21
C PHE A 232 -33.94 8.66 15.27
N HIS A 233 -34.28 7.37 15.16
CA HIS A 233 -35.32 6.85 14.28
C HIS A 233 -36.73 6.96 14.87
N ALA A 234 -36.86 7.19 16.17
CA ALA A 234 -38.14 7.22 16.89
C ALA A 234 -39.19 8.13 16.24
N ALA A 235 -38.80 9.34 15.81
CA ALA A 235 -39.69 10.30 15.15
C ALA A 235 -40.27 9.78 13.83
N ALA A 236 -39.54 8.94 13.10
CA ALA A 236 -39.98 8.39 11.83
C ALA A 236 -41.09 7.33 11.95
N LEU A 237 -41.34 6.85 13.18
CA LEU A 237 -42.35 5.83 13.50
C LEU A 237 -43.63 6.40 14.09
N LEU A 238 -43.72 7.72 14.27
CA LEU A 238 -44.95 8.37 14.70
C LEU A 238 -46.07 8.08 13.68
N PRO A 239 -47.33 7.86 14.14
CA PRO A 239 -48.49 7.70 13.26
C PRO A 239 -48.71 8.89 12.31
N ASP A 240 -49.57 8.74 11.29
CA ASP A 240 -49.88 9.78 10.30
C ASP A 240 -50.56 11.00 10.92
N ASP A 241 -49.76 11.87 11.52
CA ASP A 241 -50.12 13.24 11.86
C ASP A 241 -49.55 14.17 10.78
N HIS A 242 -50.44 14.86 10.08
CA HIS A 242 -50.10 15.83 9.02
C HIS A 242 -49.07 16.88 9.47
N ARG A 243 -49.02 17.20 10.78
CA ARG A 243 -48.04 18.13 11.37
C ARG A 243 -46.59 17.65 11.21
N PHE A 244 -46.37 16.34 11.17
CA PHE A 244 -45.06 15.71 11.21
C PHE A 244 -44.77 14.86 9.96
N ALA A 245 -45.62 14.93 8.93
CA ALA A 245 -45.51 14.12 7.72
C ALA A 245 -44.17 14.34 6.99
N HIS A 246 -43.64 15.56 7.03
CA HIS A 246 -42.37 15.93 6.41
C HIS A 246 -41.16 15.21 7.05
N LEU A 247 -41.27 14.71 8.28
CA LEU A 247 -40.20 13.97 8.97
C LEU A 247 -39.87 12.62 8.33
N ARG A 248 -40.77 12.06 7.51
CA ARG A 248 -40.62 10.73 6.90
C ARG A 248 -39.81 10.74 5.60
N GLY A 249 -39.64 11.91 4.98
CA GLY A 249 -38.99 12.07 3.68
C GLY A 249 -39.73 11.33 2.54
N PRO A 250 -39.21 11.39 1.30
CA PRO A 250 -39.77 10.63 0.19
C PRO A 250 -39.52 9.13 0.38
N GLN A 251 -40.51 8.31 0.03
CA GLN A 251 -40.44 6.85 0.10
C GLN A 251 -39.34 6.37 -0.84
N PRO A 252 -38.41 5.52 -0.38
CA PRO A 252 -37.37 4.94 -1.25
C PRO A 252 -37.98 3.92 -2.21
N ASP A 253 -37.66 4.07 -3.51
CA ASP A 253 -38.09 3.15 -4.56
C ASP A 253 -37.25 1.86 -4.54
N GLY A 254 -37.85 0.73 -4.93
CA GLY A 254 -37.12 -0.52 -5.20
C GLY A 254 -36.77 -1.40 -3.98
N LEU A 255 -37.30 -1.13 -2.79
CA LEU A 255 -37.15 -2.05 -1.65
C LEU A 255 -37.95 -3.35 -1.89
N PRO A 256 -37.34 -4.55 -1.81
CA PRO A 256 -38.04 -5.81 -2.03
C PRO A 256 -39.09 -6.06 -0.94
N ALA A 257 -40.08 -6.90 -1.23
CA ALA A 257 -41.05 -7.33 -0.22
C ALA A 257 -40.34 -8.15 0.88
N THR A 258 -40.84 -8.10 2.12
CA THR A 258 -40.23 -8.81 3.26
C THR A 258 -40.13 -10.32 3.00
N ALA A 259 -41.10 -10.90 2.28
CA ALA A 259 -41.12 -12.32 1.91
C ALA A 259 -40.11 -12.71 0.82
N GLU A 260 -39.54 -11.75 0.08
CA GLU A 260 -38.55 -11.99 -0.97
C GLU A 260 -37.12 -12.03 -0.42
N VAL A 261 -36.92 -11.59 0.83
CA VAL A 261 -35.61 -11.57 1.48
C VAL A 261 -35.31 -12.94 2.08
N THR A 262 -34.27 -13.60 1.55
CA THR A 262 -33.81 -14.89 2.07
C THR A 262 -32.98 -14.70 3.33
N VAL A 263 -33.45 -15.25 4.46
CA VAL A 263 -32.74 -15.23 5.75
C VAL A 263 -32.09 -16.59 5.98
N PRO A 264 -30.76 -16.66 6.24
CA PRO A 264 -30.12 -17.93 6.56
C PRO A 264 -30.62 -18.47 7.91
N ALA A 265 -30.83 -19.79 7.98
CA ALA A 265 -31.06 -20.43 9.27
C ALA A 265 -29.77 -20.41 10.11
N PRO A 266 -29.86 -20.43 11.45
CA PRO A 266 -28.69 -20.51 12.32
C PRO A 266 -27.72 -21.63 11.93
N GLY A 267 -26.43 -21.30 11.78
CA GLY A 267 -25.39 -22.25 11.37
C GLY A 267 -25.38 -22.62 9.87
N THR A 268 -26.17 -21.93 9.04
CA THR A 268 -26.21 -22.11 7.58
C THR A 268 -25.86 -20.82 6.84
N ALA A 269 -25.62 -20.94 5.53
CA ALA A 269 -25.40 -19.80 4.64
C ALA A 269 -26.49 -19.73 3.56
N THR A 270 -26.81 -18.53 3.08
CA THR A 270 -27.66 -18.34 1.90
C THR A 270 -26.89 -18.66 0.61
N ASP A 271 -27.61 -18.81 -0.52
CA ASP A 271 -27.00 -18.93 -1.86
C ASP A 271 -26.10 -17.74 -2.22
N THR A 272 -26.38 -16.57 -1.63
CA THR A 272 -25.59 -15.34 -1.78
C THR A 272 -24.37 -15.28 -0.86
N GLY A 273 -24.11 -16.31 -0.04
CA GLY A 273 -22.95 -16.41 0.85
C GLY A 273 -23.11 -15.75 2.23
N LEU A 274 -24.27 -15.16 2.53
CA LEU A 274 -24.52 -14.50 3.81
C LEU A 274 -24.59 -15.54 4.94
N THR A 275 -23.80 -15.33 5.98
CA THR A 275 -23.73 -16.20 7.17
C THR A 275 -24.05 -15.40 8.42
N THR A 276 -24.69 -16.07 9.39
CA THR A 276 -25.02 -15.48 10.70
C THR A 276 -24.60 -16.40 11.83
N ALA A 277 -24.10 -15.84 12.92
CA ALA A 277 -23.65 -16.62 14.08
C ALA A 277 -23.73 -15.83 15.38
N LEU A 278 -24.05 -16.50 16.48
CA LEU A 278 -24.00 -15.95 17.83
C LEU A 278 -22.71 -16.39 18.54
N ILE A 279 -21.83 -15.43 18.86
CA ILE A 279 -20.51 -15.72 19.42
C ILE A 279 -20.33 -15.16 20.85
N PRO A 280 -19.43 -15.76 21.65
CA PRO A 280 -18.93 -15.14 22.87
C PRO A 280 -18.27 -13.78 22.59
N TYR A 281 -18.52 -12.79 23.45
CA TYR A 281 -17.87 -11.49 23.38
C TYR A 281 -17.22 -11.12 24.72
N THR A 282 -16.51 -10.00 24.79
CA THR A 282 -15.83 -9.55 26.01
C THR A 282 -15.99 -8.04 26.21
N PHE A 283 -15.89 -7.59 27.45
CA PHE A 283 -15.90 -6.15 27.75
C PHE A 283 -14.73 -5.41 27.09
N ALA A 284 -13.57 -6.04 26.95
CA ALA A 284 -12.43 -5.43 26.27
C ALA A 284 -12.73 -5.08 24.80
N LEU A 285 -13.55 -5.88 24.11
CA LEU A 285 -13.97 -5.60 22.74
C LEU A 285 -15.23 -4.73 22.65
N LEU A 286 -16.00 -4.65 23.72
CA LEU A 286 -17.16 -3.76 23.81
C LEU A 286 -16.74 -2.30 24.04
N ASP A 287 -15.55 -2.11 24.61
CA ASP A 287 -14.98 -0.79 24.82
C ASP A 287 -14.73 -0.07 23.50
N SER A 288 -15.21 1.16 23.37
CA SER A 288 -15.07 1.93 22.12
C SER A 288 -13.61 2.20 21.73
N ARG A 289 -12.66 2.15 22.68
CA ARG A 289 -11.22 2.30 22.40
C ARG A 289 -10.61 1.05 21.73
N SER A 290 -11.36 -0.03 21.58
CA SER A 290 -10.92 -1.24 20.87
C SER A 290 -11.00 -1.12 19.34
N GLY A 291 -11.63 -0.05 18.83
CA GLY A 291 -11.89 0.14 17.40
C GLY A 291 -13.31 -0.22 16.96
N TYR A 292 -14.20 -0.61 17.88
CA TYR A 292 -15.64 -0.76 17.61
C TYR A 292 -16.35 0.61 17.72
N PRO A 293 -16.82 1.22 16.60
CA PRO A 293 -17.31 2.60 16.59
C PRO A 293 -18.57 2.83 17.43
N ALA A 294 -19.42 1.80 17.58
CA ALA A 294 -20.64 1.84 18.39
C ALA A 294 -20.43 1.29 19.81
N GLY A 295 -19.17 1.10 20.24
CA GLY A 295 -18.83 0.60 21.57
C GLY A 295 -19.20 1.57 22.69
N ILE A 296 -19.09 1.11 23.94
CA ILE A 296 -19.33 1.93 25.13
C ILE A 296 -18.06 2.06 25.95
N ARG A 297 -17.76 3.26 26.46
CA ARG A 297 -16.59 3.45 27.32
C ARG A 297 -16.80 2.83 28.69
N ASP A 298 -15.75 2.18 29.17
CA ASP A 298 -15.68 1.60 30.51
C ASP A 298 -16.83 0.61 30.83
N PRO A 299 -16.99 -0.48 30.05
CA PRO A 299 -18.10 -1.44 30.18
C PRO A 299 -18.32 -2.03 31.59
N GLN A 300 -17.27 -2.24 32.37
CA GLN A 300 -17.43 -2.75 33.74
C GLN A 300 -18.09 -1.73 34.66
N TRP A 301 -17.80 -0.43 34.48
CA TRP A 301 -18.54 0.62 35.17
C TRP A 301 -20.02 0.64 34.76
N GLN A 302 -20.29 0.51 33.46
CA GLN A 302 -21.68 0.48 32.95
C GLN A 302 -22.46 -0.73 33.50
N GLN A 303 -21.80 -1.88 33.57
CA GLN A 303 -22.37 -3.09 34.18
C GLN A 303 -22.71 -2.87 35.66
N ASP A 304 -21.81 -2.26 36.43
CA ASP A 304 -22.08 -1.98 37.84
C ASP A 304 -23.29 -1.04 38.01
N VAL A 305 -23.37 0.01 37.18
CA VAL A 305 -24.51 0.95 37.19
C VAL A 305 -25.80 0.23 36.86
N TYR A 306 -25.82 -0.63 35.85
CA TYR A 306 -26.98 -1.45 35.51
C TYR A 306 -27.41 -2.36 36.67
N GLU A 307 -26.46 -3.06 37.31
CA GLU A 307 -26.72 -3.97 38.44
C GLU A 307 -27.32 -3.24 39.67
N THR A 308 -27.13 -1.91 39.79
CA THR A 308 -27.76 -1.11 40.86
C THR A 308 -29.27 -0.89 40.67
N GLY A 309 -29.78 -1.04 39.44
CA GLY A 309 -31.15 -0.69 39.08
C GLY A 309 -31.45 0.81 39.17
N GLY A 310 -30.43 1.66 39.00
CA GLY A 310 -30.56 3.12 39.04
C GLY A 310 -30.73 3.72 40.45
N ARG A 311 -30.43 2.96 41.52
CA ARG A 311 -30.52 3.46 42.91
C ARG A 311 -29.30 4.31 43.26
N PRO A 312 -29.43 5.61 43.60
CA PRO A 312 -28.28 6.50 43.82
C PRO A 312 -27.27 6.00 44.85
N GLU A 313 -27.75 5.50 46.00
CA GLU A 313 -26.87 4.99 47.07
C GLU A 313 -26.05 3.77 46.64
N GLU A 314 -26.62 2.89 45.81
CA GLU A 314 -25.90 1.71 45.30
C GLU A 314 -24.86 2.11 44.25
N VAL A 315 -25.16 3.13 43.44
CA VAL A 315 -24.20 3.70 42.47
C VAL A 315 -23.02 4.32 43.20
N GLU A 316 -23.24 5.03 44.31
CA GLU A 316 -22.16 5.54 45.16
C GLU A 316 -21.30 4.40 45.72
N ARG A 317 -21.92 3.32 46.20
CA ARG A 317 -21.18 2.13 46.68
C ARG A 317 -20.38 1.47 45.55
N ALA A 318 -20.92 1.40 44.33
CA ALA A 318 -20.20 0.89 43.17
C ALA A 318 -18.98 1.75 42.83
N ALA A 319 -19.14 3.07 42.82
CA ALA A 319 -18.04 4.01 42.61
C ALA A 319 -16.94 3.81 43.68
N ALA A 320 -17.30 3.74 44.96
CA ALA A 320 -16.37 3.49 46.05
C ALA A 320 -15.59 2.18 45.87
N ARG A 321 -16.27 1.09 45.45
CA ARG A 321 -15.61 -0.20 45.14
C ARG A 321 -14.58 -0.06 44.02
N ARG A 322 -14.90 0.67 42.94
CA ARG A 322 -13.99 0.88 41.80
C ARG A 322 -12.77 1.70 42.17
N PHE A 323 -12.93 2.76 42.97
CA PHE A 323 -11.77 3.50 43.49
C PHE A 323 -10.87 2.60 44.37
N ALA A 324 -11.45 1.78 45.24
CA ALA A 324 -10.69 0.84 46.07
C ALA A 324 -9.92 -0.21 45.23
N GLY A 325 -10.55 -0.74 44.19
CA GLY A 325 -9.92 -1.65 43.22
C GLY A 325 -8.78 -0.98 42.45
N LEU A 326 -8.98 0.27 42.02
CA LEU A 326 -7.96 1.05 41.31
C LEU A 326 -6.73 1.31 42.20
N GLY A 327 -6.94 1.67 43.47
CA GLY A 327 -5.85 1.79 44.43
C GLY A 327 -5.07 0.47 44.62
N THR A 328 -5.77 -0.66 44.57
CA THR A 328 -5.15 -2.00 44.65
C THR A 328 -4.29 -2.30 43.42
N HIS A 329 -4.80 -2.01 42.23
CA HIS A 329 -4.07 -2.17 40.97
C HIS A 329 -2.82 -1.28 40.87
N LEU A 330 -2.92 -0.03 41.34
CA LEU A 330 -1.78 0.88 41.41
C LEU A 330 -0.68 0.33 42.33
N ARG A 331 -1.05 -0.16 43.53
CA ARG A 331 -0.10 -0.79 44.45
C ARG A 331 0.55 -2.04 43.86
N ALA A 332 -0.22 -2.89 43.17
CA ALA A 332 0.31 -4.08 42.50
C ALA A 332 1.31 -3.76 41.37
N GLN A 333 1.23 -2.56 40.78
CA GLN A 333 2.17 -2.05 39.78
C GLN A 333 3.38 -1.31 40.40
N GLY A 334 3.52 -1.31 41.73
CA GLY A 334 4.62 -0.65 42.43
C GLY A 334 4.42 0.84 42.68
N HIS A 335 3.23 1.38 42.46
CA HIS A 335 2.93 2.80 42.72
C HIS A 335 2.37 3.01 44.12
N VAL A 336 2.82 4.08 44.79
CA VAL A 336 2.26 4.51 46.08
C VAL A 336 0.85 5.04 45.84
N SER A 337 -0.14 4.36 46.40
CA SER A 337 -1.54 4.79 46.43
C SER A 337 -2.13 4.39 47.77
N GLY A 338 -2.23 5.37 48.68
CA GLY A 338 -2.76 5.18 50.01
C GLY A 338 -4.30 5.10 50.03
N VAL A 339 -4.85 4.61 51.14
CA VAL A 339 -6.30 4.68 51.39
C VAL A 339 -6.78 6.13 51.38
N THR A 340 -5.96 7.06 51.89
CA THR A 340 -6.23 8.51 51.88
C THR A 340 -6.41 9.06 50.47
N ASP A 341 -5.54 8.70 49.53
CA ASP A 341 -5.60 9.16 48.14
C ASP A 341 -6.85 8.63 47.44
N THR A 342 -7.16 7.37 47.69
CA THR A 342 -8.35 6.70 47.14
C THR A 342 -9.63 7.34 47.66
N VAL A 343 -9.70 7.62 48.97
CA VAL A 343 -10.83 8.30 49.61
C VAL A 343 -10.95 9.74 49.11
N ALA A 344 -9.84 10.45 48.91
CA ALA A 344 -9.85 11.81 48.37
C ALA A 344 -10.39 11.84 46.92
N ALA A 345 -9.95 10.92 46.06
CA ALA A 345 -10.47 10.80 44.71
C ALA A 345 -11.97 10.48 44.68
N TYR A 346 -12.42 9.51 45.49
CA TYR A 346 -13.85 9.19 45.62
C TYR A 346 -14.67 10.38 46.13
N ARG A 347 -14.21 11.07 47.17
CA ARG A 347 -14.88 12.26 47.72
C ARG A 347 -15.00 13.35 46.66
N MET A 348 -13.94 13.61 45.90
CA MET A 348 -13.96 14.58 44.81
C MET A 348 -15.01 14.20 43.75
N ALA A 349 -15.12 12.94 43.35
CA ALA A 349 -16.15 12.51 42.40
C ALA A 349 -17.57 12.81 42.94
N ARG A 350 -17.83 12.52 44.22
CA ARG A 350 -19.11 12.80 44.87
C ARG A 350 -19.40 14.30 44.94
N ASP A 351 -18.41 15.09 45.34
CA ASP A 351 -18.57 16.54 45.48
C ASP A 351 -18.80 17.20 44.11
N LEU A 352 -18.14 16.71 43.04
CA LEU A 352 -18.41 17.11 41.66
C LEU A 352 -19.85 16.78 41.24
N ALA A 353 -20.37 15.61 41.63
CA ALA A 353 -21.75 15.21 41.35
C ALA A 353 -22.73 16.19 42.01
N VAL A 354 -22.51 16.53 43.29
CA VAL A 354 -23.32 17.51 44.03
C VAL A 354 -23.28 18.88 43.37
N LEU A 355 -22.10 19.39 43.00
CA LEU A 355 -21.94 20.67 42.30
C LEU A 355 -22.67 20.70 40.95
N ARG A 356 -22.81 19.54 40.31
CA ARG A 356 -23.47 19.35 39.02
C ARG A 356 -24.97 19.02 39.13
N GLY A 357 -25.51 19.01 40.35
CA GLY A 357 -26.91 18.67 40.62
C GLY A 357 -27.26 17.23 40.24
N LEU A 358 -26.30 16.31 40.34
CA LEU A 358 -26.47 14.89 40.06
C LEU A 358 -26.81 14.11 41.35
N PRO A 359 -27.69 13.08 41.29
CA PRO A 359 -28.04 12.27 42.45
C PRO A 359 -26.91 11.38 42.96
N ALA A 360 -25.97 10.99 42.08
CA ALA A 360 -24.78 10.18 42.38
C ALA A 360 -23.70 10.46 41.31
N PRO A 361 -22.41 10.16 41.56
CA PRO A 361 -21.35 10.40 40.58
C PRO A 361 -21.49 9.52 39.34
N GLY A 362 -21.43 10.14 38.17
CA GLY A 362 -21.39 9.47 36.88
C GLY A 362 -19.97 9.17 36.41
N ARG A 363 -19.85 8.56 35.24
CA ARG A 363 -18.56 8.19 34.63
C ARG A 363 -17.60 9.40 34.54
N ARG A 364 -18.11 10.56 34.15
CA ARG A 364 -17.30 11.78 34.00
C ARG A 364 -16.73 12.26 35.33
N GLU A 365 -17.52 12.28 36.40
CA GLU A 365 -17.04 12.64 37.74
C GLU A 365 -15.94 11.68 38.22
N LEU A 366 -16.07 10.39 37.88
CA LEU A 366 -15.03 9.39 38.16
C LEU A 366 -13.72 9.73 37.44
N ILE A 367 -13.75 9.93 36.12
CA ILE A 367 -12.54 10.20 35.33
C ILE A 367 -11.87 11.54 35.71
N GLU A 368 -12.66 12.59 35.94
CA GLU A 368 -12.13 13.89 36.37
C GLU A 368 -11.45 13.78 37.74
N SER A 369 -12.08 13.10 38.70
CA SER A 369 -11.48 12.92 40.03
C SER A 369 -10.19 12.10 40.00
N LEU A 370 -10.11 11.05 39.16
CA LEU A 370 -8.88 10.27 38.98
C LEU A 370 -7.75 11.15 38.41
N THR A 371 -8.08 12.00 37.44
CA THR A 371 -7.12 12.90 36.78
C THR A 371 -6.63 13.98 37.75
N SER A 372 -7.53 14.59 38.51
CA SER A 372 -7.17 15.67 39.44
C SER A 372 -6.54 15.16 40.73
N ALA A 373 -7.13 14.18 41.40
CA ALA A 373 -6.70 13.75 42.73
C ALA A 373 -5.52 12.77 42.69
N LEU A 374 -5.48 11.86 41.70
CA LEU A 374 -4.44 10.84 41.62
C LEU A 374 -3.33 11.18 40.60
N ALA A 375 -3.69 11.69 39.43
CA ALA A 375 -2.70 12.02 38.40
C ALA A 375 -2.06 13.40 38.58
N GLN A 376 -2.68 14.30 39.35
CA GLN A 376 -2.18 15.64 39.69
C GLN A 376 -1.76 16.48 38.46
N GLY A 377 -2.34 16.19 37.29
CA GLY A 377 -2.03 16.89 36.05
C GLY A 377 -0.73 16.48 35.34
N GLU A 378 -0.08 15.36 35.71
CA GLU A 378 1.16 14.88 35.09
C GLU A 378 0.90 13.77 34.03
N PRO A 379 0.88 14.07 32.71
CA PRO A 379 0.42 13.13 31.69
C PRO A 379 1.38 11.98 31.34
N LEU A 380 2.70 12.15 31.53
CA LEU A 380 3.72 11.22 31.03
C LEU A 380 4.26 10.24 32.09
N GLY A 381 3.86 10.40 33.36
CA GLY A 381 4.29 9.60 34.51
C GLY A 381 3.15 8.79 35.14
N ARG A 382 2.74 9.18 36.36
CA ARG A 382 1.72 8.49 37.18
C ARG A 382 0.38 8.33 36.46
N ALA A 383 0.01 9.26 35.58
CA ALA A 383 -1.20 9.15 34.75
C ALA A 383 -1.24 7.88 33.88
N ARG A 384 -0.10 7.39 33.36
CA ARG A 384 -0.06 6.15 32.57
C ARG A 384 -0.38 4.92 33.42
N ALA A 385 0.11 4.90 34.65
CA ALA A 385 -0.19 3.83 35.61
C ALA A 385 -1.66 3.86 36.02
N ILE A 386 -2.21 5.05 36.28
CA ILE A 386 -3.64 5.26 36.55
C ILE A 386 -4.47 4.82 35.36
N ALA A 387 -4.08 5.17 34.12
CA ALA A 387 -4.78 4.75 32.92
C ALA A 387 -4.78 3.22 32.75
N ARG A 388 -3.65 2.54 33.01
CA ARG A 388 -3.57 1.07 32.98
C ARG A 388 -4.40 0.41 34.09
N ALA A 389 -4.40 0.99 35.29
CA ALA A 389 -5.23 0.51 36.40
C ALA A 389 -6.72 0.72 36.12
N ALA A 390 -7.09 1.91 35.63
CA ALA A 390 -8.45 2.23 35.19
C ALA A 390 -8.89 1.35 34.02
N GLN A 391 -8.02 1.03 33.07
CA GLN A 391 -8.33 0.08 32.01
C GLN A 391 -8.69 -1.29 32.58
N ARG A 392 -7.97 -1.79 33.60
CA ARG A 392 -8.32 -3.07 34.23
C ARG A 392 -9.62 -3.01 35.04
N GLU A 393 -9.84 -1.93 35.78
CA GLU A 393 -10.96 -1.79 36.71
C GLU A 393 -12.28 -1.34 36.06
N LEU A 394 -12.20 -0.37 35.15
CA LEU A 394 -13.37 0.26 34.54
C LEU A 394 -13.79 -0.42 33.24
N VAL A 395 -12.87 -1.05 32.49
CA VAL A 395 -13.25 -1.92 31.35
C VAL A 395 -13.59 -3.32 31.82
N GLY A 396 -12.81 -3.87 32.76
CA GLY A 396 -12.98 -5.22 33.26
C GLY A 396 -12.58 -6.31 32.27
N SER A 397 -12.72 -7.57 32.70
CA SER A 397 -12.33 -8.78 31.95
C SER A 397 -13.50 -9.75 31.75
N ARG A 398 -14.74 -9.29 31.95
CA ARG A 398 -15.94 -10.13 31.81
C ARG A 398 -16.04 -10.66 30.37
N ARG A 399 -16.32 -11.96 30.27
CA ARG A 399 -16.56 -12.70 29.04
C ARG A 399 -17.92 -13.37 29.12
N GLY A 400 -18.71 -13.23 28.06
CA GLY A 400 -19.99 -13.90 27.93
C GLY A 400 -19.87 -15.24 27.22
N ALA A 401 -21.01 -15.93 27.11
CA ALA A 401 -21.15 -17.21 26.43
C ALA A 401 -22.59 -17.36 25.91
N PRO A 402 -22.79 -17.80 24.67
CA PRO A 402 -24.09 -18.28 24.19
C PRO A 402 -24.60 -19.46 25.04
N ALA A 403 -25.91 -19.69 25.04
CA ALA A 403 -26.50 -20.86 25.67
C ALA A 403 -25.87 -22.16 25.12
N PRO A 404 -25.61 -23.20 25.93
CA PRO A 404 -24.95 -24.43 25.47
C PRO A 404 -25.66 -25.17 24.32
N GLN A 405 -26.97 -24.95 24.15
CA GLN A 405 -27.80 -25.53 23.11
C GLN A 405 -27.91 -24.65 21.86
N SER A 406 -27.29 -23.47 21.86
CA SER A 406 -27.36 -22.56 20.72
C SER A 406 -26.71 -23.19 19.49
N PRO A 407 -27.25 -22.97 18.28
CA PRO A 407 -26.66 -23.44 17.04
C PRO A 407 -25.20 -22.97 16.90
N GLU A 408 -24.29 -23.91 16.66
CA GLU A 408 -22.86 -23.67 16.43
C GLU A 408 -22.48 -24.26 15.07
N ALA A 409 -21.66 -23.56 14.28
CA ALA A 409 -21.21 -24.10 12.99
C ALA A 409 -20.32 -25.33 13.20
N GLY A 410 -20.47 -26.33 12.32
CA GLY A 410 -19.64 -27.54 12.35
C GLY A 410 -18.14 -27.26 12.24
N LEU A 411 -17.75 -26.19 11.55
CA LEU A 411 -16.37 -25.74 11.44
C LEU A 411 -15.78 -25.32 12.79
N THR A 412 -16.56 -24.64 13.64
CA THR A 412 -16.11 -24.19 14.96
C THR A 412 -15.81 -25.37 15.87
N VAL A 413 -16.68 -26.38 15.85
CA VAL A 413 -16.47 -27.64 16.56
C VAL A 413 -15.20 -28.34 16.06
N HIS A 414 -15.05 -28.46 14.74
CA HIS A 414 -13.87 -29.10 14.12
C HIS A 414 -12.57 -28.37 14.47
N VAL A 415 -12.53 -27.04 14.37
CA VAL A 415 -11.34 -26.22 14.70
C VAL A 415 -10.98 -26.35 16.17
N ARG A 416 -11.96 -26.34 17.07
CA ARG A 416 -11.72 -26.49 18.52
C ARG A 416 -11.07 -27.84 18.85
N VAL A 417 -11.59 -28.93 18.29
CA VAL A 417 -11.02 -30.28 18.44
C VAL A 417 -9.61 -30.33 17.84
N LEU A 418 -9.44 -29.82 16.62
CA LEU A 418 -8.14 -29.81 15.93
C LEU A 418 -7.06 -29.05 16.71
N LEU A 419 -7.37 -27.87 17.27
CA LEU A 419 -6.42 -27.10 18.07
C LEU A 419 -6.04 -27.84 19.36
N ALA A 420 -7.01 -28.48 20.02
CA ALA A 420 -6.75 -29.29 21.21
C ALA A 420 -5.83 -30.48 20.90
N ASP A 421 -6.11 -31.24 19.83
CA ASP A 421 -5.30 -32.38 19.40
C ASP A 421 -3.86 -31.97 19.04
N LEU A 422 -3.70 -30.80 18.40
CA LEU A 422 -2.39 -30.24 18.05
C LEU A 422 -1.67 -29.57 19.23
N GLY A 423 -2.35 -29.41 20.38
CA GLY A 423 -1.82 -28.70 21.55
C GLY A 423 -1.53 -27.23 21.25
N LEU A 424 -2.43 -26.57 20.51
CA LEU A 424 -2.39 -25.14 20.20
C LEU A 424 -3.41 -24.38 21.09
N PRO A 425 -3.21 -23.09 21.38
CA PRO A 425 -4.11 -22.31 22.24
C PRO A 425 -5.55 -22.27 21.71
N GLY A 426 -6.50 -22.81 22.47
CA GLY A 426 -7.93 -22.80 22.16
C GLY A 426 -8.73 -21.70 22.88
N PRO A 427 -10.08 -21.74 22.80
CA PRO A 427 -10.96 -20.75 23.41
C PRO A 427 -10.84 -20.61 24.92
N ASP A 428 -10.37 -21.64 25.64
CA ASP A 428 -10.16 -21.63 27.09
C ASP A 428 -8.75 -21.17 27.51
N GLY A 429 -7.91 -20.79 26.54
CA GLY A 429 -6.55 -20.32 26.79
C GLY A 429 -6.46 -18.94 27.44
N SER A 430 -5.24 -18.55 27.82
CA SER A 430 -4.97 -17.28 28.53
C SER A 430 -5.25 -15.99 27.71
N GLY A 431 -5.55 -16.13 26.42
CA GLY A 431 -5.77 -15.02 25.48
C GLY A 431 -4.50 -14.23 25.13
N LYS A 432 -3.34 -14.67 25.62
CA LYS A 432 -2.03 -14.06 25.32
C LYS A 432 -1.53 -14.50 23.95
N VAL A 433 -0.68 -13.66 23.36
CA VAL A 433 0.08 -14.03 22.17
C VAL A 433 1.17 -15.01 22.60
N GLU A 434 1.22 -16.17 21.93
CA GLU A 434 2.23 -17.19 22.13
C GLU A 434 3.08 -17.30 20.86
N GLU A 435 4.40 -17.23 21.01
CA GLU A 435 5.34 -17.48 19.92
C GLU A 435 5.73 -18.95 19.89
N ILE A 436 5.54 -19.59 18.73
CA ILE A 436 5.83 -21.00 18.52
C ILE A 436 6.79 -21.12 17.34
N ARG A 437 7.91 -21.82 17.57
CA ARG A 437 8.86 -22.19 16.52
C ARG A 437 8.60 -23.64 16.10
N LEU A 438 8.39 -23.84 14.81
CA LEU A 438 8.08 -25.13 14.19
C LEU A 438 9.20 -25.55 13.24
N ASP A 439 9.48 -26.85 13.13
CA ASP A 439 10.36 -27.45 12.10
C ASP A 439 9.54 -28.39 11.19
N PRO A 440 8.69 -27.87 10.27
CA PRO A 440 7.66 -28.67 9.58
C PRO A 440 8.20 -29.74 8.64
N LEU A 441 9.43 -29.58 8.14
CA LEU A 441 10.09 -30.55 7.28
C LEU A 441 10.72 -31.71 8.09
N ARG A 442 10.93 -31.54 9.39
CA ARG A 442 11.65 -32.49 10.25
C ARG A 442 10.72 -33.40 11.06
N THR A 443 9.61 -32.87 11.58
CA THR A 443 8.69 -33.64 12.44
C THR A 443 7.27 -33.62 11.88
N ARG A 444 6.57 -34.77 11.97
CA ARG A 444 5.17 -34.87 11.54
C ARG A 444 4.25 -33.94 12.35
N ARG A 445 4.46 -33.84 13.66
CA ARG A 445 3.64 -33.00 14.54
C ARG A 445 3.76 -31.51 14.19
N ASP A 446 4.97 -31.03 13.91
CA ASP A 446 5.16 -29.63 13.51
C ASP A 446 4.65 -29.36 12.10
N ARG A 447 4.68 -30.37 11.21
CA ARG A 447 4.01 -30.32 9.91
C ARG A 447 2.51 -30.16 10.04
N ASP A 448 1.86 -31.00 10.85
CA ASP A 448 0.42 -30.96 11.06
C ASP A 448 -0.01 -29.62 11.69
N ARG A 449 0.78 -29.09 12.63
CA ARG A 449 0.60 -27.73 13.17
C ARG A 449 0.73 -26.66 12.11
N HIS A 450 1.81 -26.67 11.32
CA HIS A 450 2.04 -25.70 10.25
C HIS A 450 0.90 -25.71 9.22
N ILE A 451 0.46 -26.88 8.77
CA ILE A 451 -0.66 -27.02 7.83
C ILE A 451 -1.95 -26.46 8.44
N ALA A 452 -2.25 -26.76 9.72
CA ALA A 452 -3.43 -26.22 10.38
C ALA A 452 -3.40 -24.68 10.46
N LEU A 453 -2.24 -24.10 10.80
CA LEU A 453 -2.06 -22.64 10.84
C LEU A 453 -2.22 -22.02 9.45
N GLN A 454 -1.62 -22.62 8.41
CA GLN A 454 -1.79 -22.16 7.02
C GLN A 454 -3.24 -22.24 6.56
N ARG A 455 -3.96 -23.31 6.89
CA ARG A 455 -5.38 -23.45 6.54
C ARG A 455 -6.26 -22.43 7.27
N LEU A 456 -5.96 -22.11 8.53
CA LEU A 456 -6.66 -21.03 9.25
C LEU A 456 -6.42 -19.68 8.55
N CYS A 457 -5.18 -19.35 8.21
CA CYS A 457 -4.86 -18.14 7.46
C CYS A 457 -5.56 -18.11 6.09
N ALA A 458 -5.50 -19.20 5.32
CA ALA A 458 -6.13 -19.31 4.01
C ALA A 458 -7.66 -19.24 4.05
N ALA A 459 -8.29 -19.74 5.12
CA ALA A 459 -9.72 -19.61 5.37
C ALA A 459 -10.13 -18.16 5.75
N GLY A 460 -9.17 -17.29 6.08
CA GLY A 460 -9.43 -15.92 6.55
C GLY A 460 -9.64 -15.84 8.07
N VAL A 461 -9.19 -16.85 8.83
CA VAL A 461 -9.31 -16.88 10.28
C VAL A 461 -8.15 -16.14 10.95
N GLY A 462 -8.47 -15.07 11.67
CA GLY A 462 -7.51 -14.26 12.42
C GLY A 462 -7.02 -14.95 13.70
N TYR A 463 -6.25 -16.03 13.57
CA TYR A 463 -5.67 -16.81 14.68
C TYR A 463 -4.14 -16.71 14.78
N ALA A 464 -3.48 -16.72 13.63
CA ALA A 464 -2.05 -16.91 13.52
C ALA A 464 -1.43 -15.96 12.49
N GLU A 465 -0.22 -15.51 12.80
CA GLU A 465 0.60 -14.68 11.92
C GLU A 465 2.00 -15.29 11.82
N GLN A 466 2.49 -15.49 10.61
CA GLN A 466 3.83 -16.01 10.37
C GLN A 466 4.86 -14.88 10.47
N ARG A 467 5.88 -15.04 11.31
CA ARG A 467 6.99 -14.09 11.44
C ARG A 467 8.10 -14.47 10.46
N GLY A 468 8.61 -13.49 9.72
CA GLY A 468 9.75 -13.70 8.82
C GLY A 468 11.01 -14.11 9.60
N SER A 469 11.67 -15.17 9.14
CA SER A 469 12.97 -15.61 9.66
C SER A 469 13.94 -15.68 8.48
N SER A 470 14.83 -14.69 8.36
CA SER A 470 15.96 -14.75 7.43
C SER A 470 17.06 -15.61 8.04
N GLY A 471 17.53 -16.61 7.29
CA GLY A 471 18.74 -17.34 7.65
C GLY A 471 19.98 -16.47 7.43
N VAL A 472 21.06 -16.80 8.13
CA VAL A 472 22.36 -16.14 7.94
C VAL A 472 22.83 -16.38 6.50
N GLY A 473 23.18 -15.31 5.79
CA GLY A 473 23.71 -15.40 4.42
C GLY A 473 22.67 -15.65 3.32
N GLY A 474 21.39 -15.32 3.52
CA GLY A 474 20.35 -15.45 2.49
C GLY A 474 19.84 -16.87 2.27
N THR A 475 20.17 -17.80 3.15
CA THR A 475 19.60 -19.16 3.17
C THR A 475 18.23 -19.14 3.86
N GLU A 476 17.27 -19.93 3.35
CA GLU A 476 15.96 -20.08 4.02
C GLU A 476 16.16 -20.68 5.41
N ALA A 477 15.57 -20.06 6.43
CA ALA A 477 15.60 -20.60 7.78
C ALA A 477 14.84 -21.95 7.83
N LEU A 478 15.50 -23.00 8.34
CA LEU A 478 14.91 -24.35 8.47
C LEU A 478 13.69 -24.40 9.38
N GLY A 479 13.56 -23.43 10.31
CA GLY A 479 12.43 -23.31 11.23
C GLY A 479 11.51 -22.15 10.86
N ARG A 480 10.21 -22.31 11.06
CA ARG A 480 9.16 -21.31 10.83
C ARG A 480 8.67 -20.79 12.19
N THR A 481 8.67 -19.48 12.41
CA THR A 481 8.15 -18.88 13.65
C THR A 481 6.74 -18.33 13.43
N TRP A 482 5.85 -18.68 14.34
CA TRP A 482 4.44 -18.27 14.33
C TRP A 482 4.09 -17.53 15.61
N SER A 483 3.28 -16.49 15.50
CA SER A 483 2.60 -15.82 16.60
C SER A 483 1.14 -16.24 16.58
N VAL A 484 0.68 -16.94 17.62
CA VAL A 484 -0.69 -17.47 17.70
C VAL A 484 -1.44 -16.88 18.88
N ARG A 485 -2.74 -16.61 18.71
CA ARG A 485 -3.62 -16.13 19.77
C ARG A 485 -5.08 -16.45 19.46
N TRP A 486 -5.77 -17.09 20.40
CA TRP A 486 -7.22 -17.16 20.34
C TRP A 486 -7.86 -15.84 20.80
N SER A 487 -8.68 -15.24 19.94
CA SER A 487 -9.42 -13.99 20.23
C SER A 487 -10.89 -14.13 19.84
N PRO A 488 -11.78 -13.23 20.29
CA PRO A 488 -13.16 -13.28 19.81
C PRO A 488 -13.29 -13.00 18.30
N THR A 489 -12.38 -12.22 17.71
CA THR A 489 -12.27 -12.10 16.24
C THR A 489 -11.95 -13.44 15.59
N THR A 490 -11.13 -14.27 16.24
CA THR A 490 -10.87 -15.65 15.79
C THR A 490 -12.17 -16.45 15.83
N ALA A 491 -12.91 -16.45 16.94
CA ALA A 491 -14.18 -17.16 17.05
C ALA A 491 -15.18 -16.73 15.96
N ALA A 492 -15.28 -15.41 15.71
CA ALA A 492 -16.13 -14.85 14.67
C ALA A 492 -15.74 -15.29 13.26
N THR A 493 -14.46 -15.17 12.93
CA THR A 493 -13.95 -15.50 11.59
C THR A 493 -14.02 -17.01 11.32
N VAL A 494 -13.93 -17.86 12.34
CA VAL A 494 -14.20 -19.31 12.21
C VAL A 494 -15.67 -19.55 11.86
N GLU A 495 -16.62 -18.96 12.57
CA GLU A 495 -18.06 -19.09 12.28
C GLU A 495 -18.41 -18.58 10.87
N LEU A 496 -17.88 -17.42 10.49
CA LEU A 496 -18.09 -16.86 9.14
C LEU A 496 -17.49 -17.74 8.05
N SER A 497 -16.34 -18.38 8.30
CA SER A 497 -15.68 -19.27 7.34
C SER A 497 -16.44 -20.58 7.11
N ALA A 498 -17.44 -20.90 7.93
CA ALA A 498 -18.20 -22.13 7.83
C ALA A 498 -19.00 -22.26 6.52
N CYS A 499 -19.30 -21.14 5.84
CA CYS A 499 -19.96 -21.17 4.54
C CYS A 499 -19.12 -21.89 3.46
N TYR A 500 -17.80 -21.99 3.66
CA TYR A 500 -16.89 -22.66 2.73
C TYR A 500 -16.68 -24.14 3.05
N GLY A 501 -17.16 -24.60 4.21
CA GLY A 501 -17.02 -26.00 4.62
C GLY A 501 -17.16 -26.21 6.12
N ILE A 502 -17.51 -27.44 6.48
CA ILE A 502 -17.67 -27.86 7.89
C ILE A 502 -16.36 -28.35 8.52
N THR A 503 -15.31 -28.55 7.71
CA THR A 503 -13.94 -28.85 8.17
C THR A 503 -12.99 -27.77 7.69
N LEU A 504 -11.88 -27.61 8.41
CA LEU A 504 -10.89 -26.56 8.10
C LEU A 504 -10.25 -26.75 6.70
N ASP A 505 -10.10 -28.01 6.26
CA ASP A 505 -9.67 -28.35 4.90
C ASP A 505 -10.66 -27.83 3.83
N GLN A 506 -11.96 -28.11 4.03
CA GLN A 506 -13.00 -27.65 3.12
C GLN A 506 -13.09 -26.12 3.11
N ALA A 507 -13.03 -25.49 4.29
CA ALA A 507 -13.10 -24.05 4.41
C ALA A 507 -11.94 -23.34 3.69
N ALA A 508 -10.70 -23.79 3.89
CA ALA A 508 -9.53 -23.27 3.18
C ALA A 508 -9.66 -23.47 1.66
N ARG A 509 -10.05 -24.67 1.21
CA ARG A 509 -10.27 -24.97 -0.23
C ARG A 509 -11.35 -24.06 -0.84
N GLY A 510 -12.49 -23.94 -0.19
CA GLY A 510 -13.61 -23.12 -0.64
C GLY A 510 -13.25 -21.64 -0.71
N ARG A 511 -12.49 -21.14 0.28
CA ARG A 511 -11.99 -19.77 0.33
C ARG A 511 -10.98 -19.46 -0.78
N LEU A 512 -10.00 -20.35 -1.01
CA LEU A 512 -9.04 -20.18 -2.11
C LEU A 512 -9.73 -20.23 -3.48
N ARG A 513 -10.74 -21.08 -3.67
CA ARG A 513 -11.59 -21.07 -4.88
C ARG A 513 -12.42 -19.79 -5.02
N ALA A 514 -12.92 -19.23 -3.92
CA ALA A 514 -13.60 -17.94 -3.95
C ALA A 514 -12.64 -16.82 -4.37
N ARG A 515 -11.42 -16.77 -3.81
CA ARG A 515 -10.36 -15.83 -4.23
C ARG A 515 -10.02 -15.97 -5.71
N LEU A 516 -9.95 -17.20 -6.23
CA LEU A 516 -9.75 -17.46 -7.65
C LEU A 516 -10.88 -16.85 -8.49
N ARG A 517 -12.16 -17.09 -8.14
CA ARG A 517 -13.30 -16.51 -8.85
C ARG A 517 -13.30 -14.98 -8.82
N THR A 518 -13.06 -14.37 -7.66
CA THR A 518 -12.98 -12.92 -7.54
C THR A 518 -11.85 -12.33 -8.37
N ALA A 519 -10.69 -13.00 -8.43
CA ALA A 519 -9.59 -12.57 -9.29
C ALA A 519 -9.93 -12.66 -10.78
N GLN A 520 -10.74 -13.65 -11.19
CA GLN A 520 -11.25 -13.77 -12.56
C GLN A 520 -12.27 -12.68 -12.87
N GLU A 521 -13.26 -12.47 -11.99
CA GLU A 521 -14.29 -11.43 -12.14
C GLU A 521 -13.71 -10.02 -12.20
N SER A 522 -12.58 -9.79 -11.50
CA SER A 522 -11.89 -8.50 -11.50
C SER A 522 -10.97 -8.28 -12.71
N ALA A 523 -10.73 -9.32 -13.52
CA ALA A 523 -9.87 -9.23 -14.69
C ALA A 523 -10.70 -8.95 -15.95
N ASP A 524 -10.25 -8.00 -16.79
CA ASP A 524 -10.97 -7.55 -17.99
C ASP A 524 -11.35 -8.70 -18.96
N ASN A 525 -10.55 -9.76 -19.00
CA ASN A 525 -10.77 -10.93 -19.87
C ASN A 525 -11.16 -12.21 -19.10
N GLY A 526 -11.42 -12.13 -17.79
CA GLY A 526 -11.63 -13.30 -16.93
C GLY A 526 -10.36 -14.10 -16.62
N GLU A 527 -9.19 -13.63 -17.06
CA GLU A 527 -7.91 -14.31 -16.94
C GLU A 527 -7.10 -13.82 -15.74
N ILE A 528 -6.63 -14.74 -14.90
CA ILE A 528 -5.78 -14.39 -13.75
C ILE A 528 -4.37 -13.96 -14.17
N THR A 529 -3.76 -13.09 -13.36
CA THR A 529 -2.37 -12.67 -13.54
C THR A 529 -1.38 -13.74 -13.06
N PRO A 530 -0.15 -13.80 -13.62
CA PRO A 530 0.88 -14.74 -13.18
C PRO A 530 1.18 -14.66 -11.67
N ALA A 531 1.27 -13.46 -11.13
CA ALA A 531 1.51 -13.24 -9.71
C ALA A 531 0.41 -13.83 -8.82
N VAL A 532 -0.87 -13.62 -9.18
CA VAL A 532 -2.01 -14.19 -8.43
C VAL A 532 -2.03 -15.71 -8.55
N ALA A 533 -1.75 -16.25 -9.75
CA ALA A 533 -1.70 -17.70 -9.96
C ALA A 533 -0.59 -18.38 -9.13
N GLY A 534 0.61 -17.79 -9.10
CA GLY A 534 1.73 -18.27 -8.28
C GLY A 534 1.43 -18.22 -6.78
N ALA A 535 0.83 -17.11 -6.31
CA ALA A 535 0.42 -16.97 -4.91
C ALA A 535 -0.64 -18.01 -4.51
N LEU A 536 -1.69 -18.20 -5.32
CA LEU A 536 -2.73 -19.20 -5.05
C LEU A 536 -2.17 -20.64 -5.08
N LEU A 537 -1.23 -20.93 -5.99
CA LEU A 537 -0.55 -22.23 -6.06
C LEU A 537 0.26 -22.49 -4.78
N GLY A 538 1.02 -21.49 -4.34
CA GLY A 538 1.78 -21.54 -3.09
C GLY A 538 0.89 -21.75 -1.87
N ASP A 539 -0.18 -20.95 -1.74
CA ASP A 539 -1.15 -21.05 -0.64
C ASP A 539 -1.82 -22.44 -0.60
N ALA A 540 -2.25 -22.96 -1.75
CA ALA A 540 -2.87 -24.28 -1.86
C ALA A 540 -1.90 -25.41 -1.47
N ALA A 541 -0.62 -25.29 -1.85
CA ALA A 541 0.41 -26.25 -1.50
C ALA A 541 0.77 -26.20 0.00
N GLU A 542 0.94 -25.02 0.59
CA GLU A 542 1.18 -24.86 2.04
C GLU A 542 -0.03 -25.37 2.87
N CYS A 543 -1.25 -25.27 2.33
CA CYS A 543 -2.46 -25.81 2.93
C CYS A 543 -2.68 -27.32 2.72
N ALA A 544 -1.76 -28.03 2.05
CA ALA A 544 -1.91 -29.45 1.72
C ALA A 544 -3.23 -29.77 0.96
N LEU A 545 -3.51 -29.04 -0.12
CA LEU A 545 -4.70 -29.19 -0.96
C LEU A 545 -4.33 -29.71 -2.36
N PRO A 546 -3.99 -31.01 -2.53
CA PRO A 546 -3.40 -31.53 -3.77
C PRO A 546 -4.30 -31.37 -5.00
N ASP A 547 -5.62 -31.52 -4.85
CA ASP A 547 -6.56 -31.37 -5.97
C ASP A 547 -6.57 -29.94 -6.53
N LEU A 548 -6.55 -28.93 -5.63
CA LEU A 548 -6.52 -27.51 -6.02
C LEU A 548 -5.17 -27.13 -6.62
N VAL A 549 -4.08 -27.70 -6.10
CA VAL A 549 -2.73 -27.54 -6.68
C VAL A 549 -2.69 -28.09 -8.11
N GLY A 550 -3.34 -29.24 -8.37
CA GLY A 550 -3.50 -29.80 -9.73
C GLY A 550 -4.30 -28.87 -10.65
N GLU A 551 -5.46 -28.40 -10.20
CA GLU A 551 -6.34 -27.47 -10.93
C GLU A 551 -5.61 -26.16 -11.29
N LEU A 552 -4.88 -25.57 -10.34
CA LEU A 552 -4.10 -24.36 -10.56
C LEU A 552 -2.91 -24.60 -11.48
N GLY A 553 -2.26 -25.76 -11.39
CA GLY A 553 -1.19 -26.16 -12.29
C GLY A 553 -1.66 -26.22 -13.75
N GLU A 554 -2.79 -26.88 -14.00
CA GLU A 554 -3.39 -26.95 -15.35
C GLU A 554 -3.74 -25.56 -15.88
N ARG A 555 -4.36 -24.71 -15.06
CA ARG A 555 -4.66 -23.32 -15.44
C ARG A 555 -3.41 -22.49 -15.74
N ILE A 556 -2.36 -22.63 -14.92
CA ILE A 556 -1.09 -21.94 -15.17
C ILE A 556 -0.54 -22.38 -16.53
N GLU A 557 -0.60 -23.67 -16.86
CA GLU A 557 -0.14 -24.21 -18.13
C GLU A 557 -0.93 -23.67 -19.33
N THR A 558 -2.26 -23.58 -19.22
CA THR A 558 -3.14 -23.26 -20.36
C THR A 558 -3.45 -21.77 -20.52
N GLU A 559 -3.63 -21.05 -19.43
CA GLU A 559 -4.13 -19.66 -19.42
C GLU A 559 -3.03 -18.63 -19.12
N VAL A 560 -2.07 -18.96 -18.24
CA VAL A 560 -1.09 -17.99 -17.72
C VAL A 560 0.21 -18.03 -18.52
N LEU A 561 0.75 -19.24 -18.76
CA LEU A 561 2.02 -19.46 -19.43
C LEU A 561 2.12 -18.77 -20.81
N PRO A 562 1.08 -18.76 -21.68
CA PRO A 562 1.18 -18.11 -22.99
C PRO A 562 1.41 -16.59 -22.95
N ARG A 563 1.13 -15.95 -21.80
CA ARG A 563 1.20 -14.50 -21.59
C ARG A 563 2.30 -14.08 -20.62
N ALA A 564 2.97 -15.04 -19.97
CA ALA A 564 3.96 -14.79 -18.94
C ALA A 564 5.25 -14.18 -19.51
N GLY A 565 5.72 -13.08 -18.93
CA GLY A 565 7.04 -12.52 -19.23
C GLY A 565 8.18 -13.36 -18.66
N LEU A 566 9.43 -12.92 -18.89
CA LEU A 566 10.62 -13.62 -18.36
C LEU A 566 10.57 -13.75 -16.83
N ALA A 567 10.32 -12.64 -16.13
CA ALA A 567 10.24 -12.62 -14.67
C ALA A 567 9.11 -13.51 -14.14
N ASP A 568 7.93 -13.45 -14.76
CA ASP A 568 6.77 -14.27 -14.38
C ASP A 568 7.04 -15.76 -14.53
N ALA A 569 7.62 -16.18 -15.66
CA ALA A 569 7.94 -17.59 -15.91
C ALA A 569 8.95 -18.13 -14.91
N VAL A 570 9.94 -17.31 -14.52
CA VAL A 570 10.95 -17.66 -13.51
C VAL A 570 10.33 -17.78 -12.12
N GLU A 571 9.49 -16.82 -11.71
CA GLU A 571 8.79 -16.85 -10.41
C GLU A 571 7.84 -18.05 -10.30
N LEU A 572 7.03 -18.29 -11.34
CA LEU A 572 6.15 -19.46 -11.41
C LEU A 572 6.95 -20.77 -11.40
N HIS A 573 8.09 -20.83 -12.11
CA HIS A 573 8.97 -21.99 -12.05
C HIS A 573 9.48 -22.23 -10.64
N GLU A 574 9.86 -21.18 -9.90
CA GLU A 574 10.37 -21.32 -8.53
C GLU A 574 9.30 -21.85 -7.57
N HIS A 575 8.05 -21.37 -7.68
CA HIS A 575 6.93 -21.94 -6.94
C HIS A 575 6.76 -23.44 -7.22
N VAL A 576 6.72 -23.83 -8.50
CA VAL A 576 6.58 -25.23 -8.92
C VAL A 576 7.77 -26.08 -8.46
N ARG A 577 9.00 -25.56 -8.58
CA ARG A 577 10.24 -26.24 -8.19
C ARG A 577 10.28 -26.53 -6.69
N ARG A 578 9.90 -25.56 -5.85
CA ARG A 578 9.85 -25.74 -4.38
C ARG A 578 8.85 -26.82 -3.99
N ILE A 579 7.70 -26.87 -4.65
CA ILE A 579 6.69 -27.92 -4.44
C ILE A 579 7.22 -29.27 -4.91
N ALA A 580 7.78 -29.35 -6.12
CA ALA A 580 8.33 -30.57 -6.71
C ALA A 580 9.51 -31.16 -5.91
N ALA A 581 10.33 -30.30 -5.30
CA ALA A 581 11.45 -30.70 -4.45
C ALA A 581 11.04 -31.10 -3.03
N GLY A 582 9.75 -31.10 -2.69
CA GLY A 582 9.25 -31.42 -1.35
C GLY A 582 9.67 -30.40 -0.28
N GLN A 583 10.00 -29.17 -0.69
CA GLN A 583 10.42 -28.08 0.22
C GLN A 583 9.20 -27.38 0.86
N VAL A 584 7.98 -27.69 0.38
CA VAL A 584 6.73 -27.17 0.92
C VAL A 584 6.12 -28.20 1.89
N PRO A 585 5.97 -27.88 3.19
CA PRO A 585 5.52 -28.84 4.21
C PRO A 585 4.18 -29.51 3.90
N GLY A 586 3.25 -28.79 3.29
CA GLY A 586 1.94 -29.32 2.90
C GLY A 586 1.95 -30.27 1.69
N MET A 587 3.04 -30.29 0.91
CA MET A 587 3.19 -31.10 -0.30
C MET A 587 4.46 -31.95 -0.22
N ALA A 588 4.41 -33.05 0.54
CA ALA A 588 5.54 -33.96 0.67
C ALA A 588 5.92 -34.68 -0.65
N ALA A 589 4.96 -34.82 -1.57
CA ALA A 589 5.17 -35.29 -2.93
C ALA A 589 4.32 -34.46 -3.89
N ALA A 590 4.92 -33.96 -4.96
CA ALA A 590 4.19 -33.19 -5.98
C ALA A 590 3.51 -34.12 -7.00
N PRO A 591 2.32 -33.74 -7.51
CA PRO A 591 1.73 -34.36 -8.69
C PRO A 591 2.69 -34.34 -9.88
N GLU A 592 2.70 -35.41 -10.67
CA GLU A 592 3.54 -35.51 -11.88
C GLU A 592 3.22 -34.42 -12.92
N SER A 593 1.98 -33.92 -12.94
CA SER A 593 1.58 -32.75 -13.76
C SER A 593 2.39 -31.50 -13.43
N LEU A 594 2.66 -31.23 -12.15
CA LEU A 594 3.47 -30.06 -11.77
C LEU A 594 4.93 -30.22 -12.19
N THR A 595 5.49 -31.43 -12.11
CA THR A 595 6.86 -31.67 -12.60
C THR A 595 6.96 -31.37 -14.10
N ARG A 596 5.96 -31.78 -14.90
CA ARG A 596 5.89 -31.45 -16.34
C ARG A 596 5.71 -29.96 -16.59
N LEU A 597 4.87 -29.28 -15.80
CA LEU A 597 4.71 -27.83 -15.87
C LEU A 597 6.03 -27.10 -15.58
N GLY A 598 6.81 -27.58 -14.62
CA GLY A 598 8.13 -27.01 -14.31
C GLY A 598 9.08 -27.02 -15.51
N ILE A 599 9.05 -28.09 -16.32
CA ILE A 599 9.82 -28.17 -17.57
C ILE A 599 9.32 -27.16 -18.60
N ARG A 600 7.99 -27.01 -18.77
CA ARG A 600 7.41 -26.04 -19.71
C ARG A 600 7.67 -24.59 -19.30
N LEU A 601 7.62 -24.29 -18.02
CA LEU A 601 7.96 -22.97 -17.48
C LEU A 601 9.44 -22.64 -17.72
N ALA A 602 10.32 -23.63 -17.59
CA ALA A 602 11.73 -23.49 -17.96
C ALA A 602 11.92 -23.21 -19.46
N GLU A 603 11.19 -23.92 -20.34
CA GLU A 603 11.19 -23.68 -21.78
C GLU A 603 10.71 -22.26 -22.12
N ALA A 604 9.61 -21.82 -21.50
CA ALA A 604 9.07 -20.49 -21.67
C ALA A 604 10.04 -19.40 -21.20
N ALA A 605 10.67 -19.59 -20.03
CA ALA A 605 11.66 -18.65 -19.51
C ALA A 605 12.84 -18.49 -20.49
N VAL A 606 13.37 -19.58 -21.05
CA VAL A 606 14.42 -19.53 -22.08
C VAL A 606 13.93 -18.83 -23.35
N ALA A 607 12.69 -19.10 -23.78
CA ALA A 607 12.10 -18.49 -24.97
C ALA A 607 11.84 -16.97 -24.82
N SER A 608 11.65 -16.49 -23.59
CA SER A 608 11.41 -15.07 -23.27
C SER A 608 12.68 -14.24 -23.14
N VAL A 609 13.88 -14.86 -23.09
CA VAL A 609 15.18 -14.16 -22.96
C VAL A 609 15.39 -13.06 -24.03
N PRO A 610 15.04 -13.22 -25.32
CA PRO A 610 15.18 -12.15 -26.31
C PRO A 610 14.45 -10.86 -25.97
N GLY A 611 13.37 -10.91 -25.17
CA GLY A 611 12.59 -9.75 -24.77
C GLY A 611 13.41 -8.71 -23.99
N MET A 612 14.51 -9.12 -23.34
CA MET A 612 15.36 -8.19 -22.58
C MET A 612 16.31 -7.36 -23.45
N SER A 613 16.34 -7.55 -24.78
CA SER A 613 17.32 -6.90 -25.65
C SER A 613 17.32 -5.37 -25.55
N GLY A 614 16.19 -4.75 -25.19
CA GLY A 614 16.07 -3.30 -25.00
C GLY A 614 16.01 -2.84 -23.54
N SER A 615 16.11 -3.75 -22.57
CA SER A 615 15.87 -3.42 -21.16
C SER A 615 16.99 -2.61 -20.53
N THR A 616 16.62 -1.71 -19.62
CA THR A 616 17.53 -0.98 -18.73
C THR A 616 17.22 -1.25 -17.25
N ASP A 617 16.31 -2.19 -16.95
CA ASP A 617 15.93 -2.55 -15.59
C ASP A 617 16.85 -3.67 -15.06
N PRO A 618 17.59 -3.46 -13.96
CA PRO A 618 18.38 -4.50 -13.31
C PRO A 618 17.59 -5.78 -12.96
N ALA A 619 16.28 -5.71 -12.74
CA ALA A 619 15.44 -6.88 -12.44
C ALA A 619 15.48 -7.95 -13.55
N ASP A 620 15.58 -7.53 -14.82
CA ASP A 620 15.69 -8.46 -15.95
C ASP A 620 17.04 -9.19 -15.96
N ALA A 621 18.12 -8.53 -15.53
CA ALA A 621 19.43 -9.18 -15.37
C ALA A 621 19.42 -10.21 -14.24
N VAL A 622 18.69 -9.94 -13.15
CA VAL A 622 18.44 -10.93 -12.08
C VAL A 622 17.63 -12.12 -12.60
N ALA A 623 16.58 -11.86 -13.39
CA ALA A 623 15.79 -12.92 -14.00
C ALA A 623 16.64 -13.79 -14.97
N LEU A 624 17.53 -13.17 -15.76
CA LEU A 624 18.48 -13.90 -16.61
C LEU A 624 19.41 -14.80 -15.79
N LEU A 625 19.99 -14.29 -14.70
CA LEU A 625 20.83 -15.09 -13.80
C LEU A 625 20.06 -16.31 -13.30
N ARG A 626 18.80 -16.15 -12.90
CA ARG A 626 17.95 -17.26 -12.46
C ARG A 626 17.70 -18.28 -13.57
N VAL A 627 17.49 -17.85 -14.82
CA VAL A 627 17.40 -18.76 -15.98
C VAL A 627 18.72 -19.51 -16.21
N VAL A 628 19.87 -18.85 -16.10
CA VAL A 628 21.18 -19.50 -16.21
C VAL A 628 21.34 -20.58 -15.14
N ARG A 629 21.04 -20.25 -13.87
CA ARG A 629 21.09 -21.21 -12.74
C ARG A 629 20.12 -22.38 -12.94
N LEU A 630 18.93 -22.09 -13.45
CA LEU A 630 17.92 -23.09 -13.79
C LEU A 630 18.46 -24.06 -14.85
N VAL A 631 19.01 -23.55 -15.97
CA VAL A 631 19.55 -24.40 -17.03
C VAL A 631 20.75 -25.22 -16.53
N GLN A 632 21.65 -24.62 -15.76
CA GLN A 632 22.76 -25.35 -15.12
C GLN A 632 22.27 -26.52 -14.26
N ALA A 633 21.26 -26.30 -13.41
CA ALA A 633 20.69 -27.33 -12.56
C ALA A 633 19.96 -28.43 -13.37
N GLN A 634 19.44 -28.11 -14.55
CA GLN A 634 18.70 -29.04 -15.39
C GLN A 634 19.57 -29.90 -16.32
N THR A 635 20.84 -29.55 -16.55
CA THR A 635 21.74 -30.30 -17.46
C THR A 635 21.86 -31.81 -17.17
N ALA A 636 21.58 -32.24 -15.93
CA ALA A 636 21.62 -33.64 -15.52
C ALA A 636 20.25 -34.37 -15.58
N LEU A 637 19.15 -33.68 -15.90
CA LEU A 637 17.79 -34.24 -15.86
C LEU A 637 17.33 -34.79 -17.23
N PRO A 638 16.73 -36.00 -17.30
CA PRO A 638 16.16 -36.54 -18.53
C PRO A 638 15.01 -35.66 -19.07
N GLY A 639 15.10 -35.22 -20.33
CA GLY A 639 14.06 -34.41 -20.99
C GLY A 639 14.14 -32.90 -20.75
N ALA A 640 15.21 -32.42 -20.11
CA ALA A 640 15.45 -31.00 -19.87
C ALA A 640 15.77 -30.18 -21.14
N VAL A 641 15.54 -28.87 -21.05
CA VAL A 641 15.93 -27.92 -22.10
C VAL A 641 17.45 -27.84 -22.16
N GLY A 642 18.04 -28.32 -23.25
CA GLY A 642 19.48 -28.21 -23.47
C GLY A 642 19.94 -26.74 -23.50
N PRO A 643 21.19 -26.44 -23.08
CA PRO A 643 21.68 -25.06 -23.01
C PRO A 643 21.73 -24.37 -24.38
N GLN A 644 21.74 -25.13 -25.48
CA GLN A 644 21.93 -24.62 -26.84
C GLN A 644 20.97 -23.50 -27.24
N ARG A 645 19.69 -23.55 -26.86
CA ARG A 645 18.72 -22.46 -27.14
C ARG A 645 19.07 -21.20 -26.35
N LEU A 646 19.36 -21.36 -25.06
CA LEU A 646 19.80 -20.25 -24.20
C LEU A 646 21.09 -19.64 -24.75
N LEU A 647 22.08 -20.46 -25.12
CA LEU A 647 23.35 -20.00 -25.69
C LEU A 647 23.17 -19.22 -26.99
N TRP A 648 22.24 -19.62 -27.86
CA TRP A 648 21.91 -18.85 -29.06
C TRP A 648 21.38 -17.45 -28.70
N HIS A 649 20.43 -17.37 -27.75
CA HIS A 649 19.89 -16.10 -27.28
C HIS A 649 20.95 -15.22 -26.60
N LEU A 650 21.79 -15.82 -25.74
CA LEU A 650 22.86 -15.12 -25.05
C LEU A 650 23.91 -14.56 -26.02
N ARG A 651 24.31 -15.32 -27.03
CA ARG A 651 25.25 -14.84 -28.07
C ARG A 651 24.65 -13.67 -28.85
N ALA A 652 23.36 -13.73 -29.19
CA ALA A 652 22.65 -12.64 -29.86
C ALA A 652 22.55 -11.39 -28.97
N LEU A 653 22.22 -11.53 -27.68
CA LEU A 653 22.16 -10.41 -26.73
C LEU A 653 23.54 -9.80 -26.47
N ALA A 654 24.58 -10.63 -26.36
CA ALA A 654 25.95 -10.18 -26.17
C ALA A 654 26.45 -9.35 -27.37
N ALA A 655 26.01 -9.68 -28.59
CA ALA A 655 26.37 -8.97 -29.82
C ALA A 655 25.50 -7.73 -30.07
N ASP A 656 24.18 -7.90 -30.08
CA ASP A 656 23.21 -6.94 -30.64
C ASP A 656 22.25 -6.36 -29.60
N GLY A 657 22.35 -6.78 -28.33
CA GLY A 657 21.51 -6.27 -27.24
C GLY A 657 21.86 -4.83 -26.82
N GLY A 658 20.98 -4.23 -26.04
CA GLY A 658 21.22 -2.97 -25.33
C GLY A 658 22.31 -3.12 -24.26
N PRO A 659 22.84 -2.01 -23.72
CA PRO A 659 24.02 -2.04 -22.85
C PRO A 659 23.90 -2.97 -21.63
N LEU A 660 22.77 -2.97 -20.94
CA LEU A 660 22.51 -3.87 -19.80
C LEU A 660 22.52 -5.34 -20.23
N ALA A 661 21.76 -5.67 -21.27
CA ALA A 661 21.64 -7.02 -21.81
C ALA A 661 22.98 -7.56 -22.32
N GLN A 662 23.82 -6.72 -22.94
CA GLN A 662 25.17 -7.09 -23.35
C GLN A 662 26.03 -7.50 -22.15
N GLY A 663 26.01 -6.70 -21.08
CA GLY A 663 26.73 -7.00 -19.84
C GLY A 663 26.28 -8.30 -19.20
N ALA A 664 24.97 -8.45 -19.00
CA ALA A 664 24.36 -9.62 -18.40
C ALA A 664 24.57 -10.90 -19.23
N ALA A 665 24.45 -10.81 -20.56
CA ALA A 665 24.64 -11.96 -21.44
C ALA A 665 26.10 -12.42 -21.55
N CYS A 666 27.06 -11.50 -21.57
CA CYS A 666 28.49 -11.86 -21.54
C CYS A 666 28.87 -12.56 -20.23
N ALA A 667 28.36 -12.04 -19.10
CA ALA A 667 28.54 -12.66 -17.80
C ALA A 667 27.84 -14.04 -17.71
N ALA A 668 26.66 -14.19 -18.31
CA ALA A 668 25.96 -15.47 -18.39
C ALA A 668 26.72 -16.52 -19.21
N LEU A 669 27.32 -16.14 -20.35
CA LEU A 669 28.16 -17.03 -21.16
C LEU A 669 29.40 -17.50 -20.40
N LEU A 670 30.00 -16.62 -19.59
CA LEU A 670 31.11 -16.98 -18.69
C LEU A 670 30.66 -18.00 -17.62
N LEU A 671 29.52 -17.77 -16.97
CA LEU A 671 28.98 -18.71 -15.96
C LEU A 671 28.66 -20.08 -16.56
N LEU A 672 28.29 -20.14 -17.84
CA LEU A 672 28.02 -21.38 -18.58
C LEU A 672 29.29 -22.03 -19.15
N GLU A 673 30.48 -21.50 -18.86
CA GLU A 673 31.79 -22.00 -19.34
C GLU A 673 31.94 -21.99 -20.89
N GLU A 674 31.15 -21.16 -21.57
CA GLU A 674 31.16 -21.04 -23.04
C GLU A 674 32.05 -19.91 -23.55
N THR A 675 32.52 -19.06 -22.64
CA THR A 675 33.50 -18.01 -22.89
C THR A 675 34.58 -18.10 -21.83
N GLY A 676 35.85 -18.14 -22.23
CA GLY A 676 36.97 -18.16 -21.30
C GLY A 676 37.09 -16.86 -20.52
N THR A 677 37.70 -16.92 -19.33
CA THR A 677 37.96 -15.75 -18.48
C THR A 677 38.81 -14.69 -19.21
N ASP A 678 39.76 -15.11 -20.05
CA ASP A 678 40.58 -14.21 -20.88
C ASP A 678 39.77 -13.42 -21.92
N GLU A 679 38.82 -14.08 -22.60
CA GLU A 679 37.97 -13.43 -23.61
C GLU A 679 36.99 -12.47 -22.93
N PHE A 680 36.43 -12.86 -21.79
CA PHE A 680 35.59 -12.00 -20.97
C PHE A 680 36.35 -10.77 -20.45
N ALA A 681 37.56 -10.97 -19.94
CA ALA A 681 38.46 -9.92 -19.45
C ALA A 681 38.86 -8.94 -20.57
N ALA A 682 39.12 -9.44 -21.77
CA ALA A 682 39.40 -8.62 -22.95
C ALA A 682 38.20 -7.77 -23.36
N ARG A 683 36.98 -8.34 -23.31
CA ARG A 683 35.74 -7.62 -23.63
C ARG A 683 35.41 -6.55 -22.59
N LEU A 684 35.57 -6.86 -21.30
CA LEU A 684 35.40 -5.91 -20.19
C LEU A 684 36.41 -4.76 -20.30
N SER A 685 37.67 -5.07 -20.58
CA SER A 685 38.72 -4.09 -20.84
C SER A 685 38.40 -3.22 -22.05
N GLY A 686 37.89 -3.80 -23.14
CA GLY A 686 37.42 -3.06 -24.32
C GLY A 686 36.30 -2.08 -24.01
N TRP A 687 35.39 -2.41 -23.08
CA TRP A 687 34.35 -1.48 -22.64
C TRP A 687 34.91 -0.32 -21.80
N LEU A 688 35.92 -0.58 -20.97
CA LEU A 688 36.60 0.43 -20.14
C LEU A 688 37.45 1.40 -20.99
N ASP A 689 38.05 0.89 -22.07
CA ASP A 689 38.91 1.66 -22.99
C ASP A 689 38.13 2.58 -23.95
N LEU A 690 36.81 2.40 -24.10
CA LEU A 690 36.00 3.25 -24.99
C LEU A 690 36.18 4.75 -24.63
N PRO A 691 36.49 5.62 -25.61
CA PRO A 691 36.76 7.02 -25.32
C PRO A 691 35.52 7.72 -24.75
N ALA A 692 35.69 8.43 -23.64
CA ALA A 692 34.69 9.34 -23.09
C ALA A 692 34.35 10.54 -24.02
N ALA A 693 35.09 10.72 -25.13
CA ALA A 693 35.18 11.95 -25.92
C ALA A 693 34.57 11.90 -27.33
N HIS A 694 34.04 10.76 -27.81
CA HIS A 694 33.35 10.76 -29.11
C HIS A 694 31.89 11.20 -28.91
N GLY A 695 31.56 12.36 -29.47
CA GLY A 695 30.23 12.96 -29.39
C GLY A 695 29.13 11.99 -29.85
N PRO A 696 27.91 12.09 -29.28
CA PRO A 696 26.81 11.22 -29.67
C PRO A 696 26.52 11.38 -31.17
N ARG A 697 26.45 10.27 -31.90
CA ARG A 697 25.60 10.24 -33.10
C ARG A 697 24.16 10.45 -32.63
N GLU A 698 23.37 11.23 -33.37
CA GLU A 698 22.00 11.58 -33.02
C GLU A 698 21.15 10.35 -32.64
N GLY A 699 21.00 10.09 -31.33
CA GLY A 699 20.18 9.00 -30.81
C GLY A 699 20.83 8.09 -29.76
N ASP A 700 22.16 8.10 -29.59
CA ASP A 700 22.85 7.17 -28.67
C ASP A 700 22.98 7.69 -27.22
N HIS A 701 22.94 6.76 -26.27
CA HIS A 701 23.17 7.02 -24.85
C HIS A 701 24.57 7.64 -24.63
N ALA A 702 24.70 8.54 -23.65
CA ALA A 702 26.00 9.09 -23.26
C ALA A 702 27.00 7.95 -22.95
N PRO A 703 28.29 8.06 -23.35
CA PRO A 703 29.28 6.99 -23.19
C PRO A 703 29.39 6.44 -21.75
N GLY A 704 29.24 7.31 -20.75
CA GLY A 704 29.23 6.93 -19.32
C GLY A 704 28.05 6.04 -18.94
N ARG A 705 26.84 6.33 -19.45
CA ARG A 705 25.63 5.53 -19.19
C ARG A 705 25.71 4.14 -19.83
N VAL A 706 26.31 4.03 -21.03
CA VAL A 706 26.54 2.73 -21.68
C VAL A 706 27.47 1.86 -20.84
N LEU A 707 28.56 2.42 -20.33
CA LEU A 707 29.49 1.71 -19.45
C LEU A 707 28.82 1.28 -18.14
N SER A 708 28.11 2.18 -17.47
CA SER A 708 27.38 1.91 -16.22
C SER A 708 26.39 0.75 -16.36
N LEU A 709 25.56 0.75 -17.43
CA LEU A 709 24.59 -0.32 -17.67
C LEU A 709 25.26 -1.66 -17.99
N ARG A 710 26.35 -1.67 -18.77
CA ARG A 710 27.13 -2.90 -19.03
C ARG A 710 27.72 -3.48 -17.75
N LEU A 711 28.31 -2.63 -16.91
CA LEU A 711 28.86 -3.03 -15.62
C LEU A 711 27.76 -3.52 -14.68
N THR A 712 26.61 -2.86 -14.66
CA THR A 712 25.43 -3.29 -13.89
C THR A 712 25.00 -4.69 -14.30
N GLY A 713 24.89 -4.97 -15.60
CA GLY A 713 24.55 -6.31 -16.09
C GLY A 713 25.59 -7.36 -15.71
N VAL A 714 26.88 -7.04 -15.86
CA VAL A 714 27.98 -7.94 -15.47
C VAL A 714 27.97 -8.26 -13.97
N LEU A 715 27.91 -7.23 -13.13
CA LEU A 715 27.99 -7.38 -11.68
C LEU A 715 26.72 -8.05 -11.13
N THR A 716 25.55 -7.81 -11.72
CA THR A 716 24.32 -8.51 -11.33
C THR A 716 24.42 -10.02 -11.57
N VAL A 717 25.02 -10.45 -12.69
CA VAL A 717 25.08 -11.86 -13.07
C VAL A 717 26.31 -12.57 -12.49
N ALA A 718 27.49 -11.95 -12.55
CA ALA A 718 28.79 -12.60 -12.29
C ALA A 718 29.68 -11.86 -11.27
N ALA A 719 29.13 -11.08 -10.33
CA ALA A 719 29.92 -10.38 -9.30
C ALA A 719 30.97 -11.28 -8.61
N ALA A 720 30.57 -12.50 -8.19
CA ALA A 720 31.47 -13.42 -7.49
C ALA A 720 32.67 -13.88 -8.36
N VAL A 721 32.47 -13.99 -9.68
CA VAL A 721 33.56 -14.36 -10.61
C VAL A 721 34.48 -13.17 -10.84
N VAL A 722 33.94 -11.96 -10.95
CA VAL A 722 34.74 -10.73 -11.08
C VAL A 722 35.56 -10.48 -9.80
N GLU A 723 35.03 -10.80 -8.62
CA GLU A 723 35.73 -10.71 -7.32
C GLU A 723 36.81 -11.79 -7.17
N GLY A 724 36.51 -13.03 -7.56
CA GLY A 724 37.35 -14.19 -7.27
C GLY A 724 38.37 -14.60 -8.35
N ASP A 725 38.16 -14.24 -9.62
CA ASP A 725 39.03 -14.68 -10.72
C ASP A 725 40.25 -13.75 -10.90
N PRO A 726 41.49 -14.28 -10.77
CA PRO A 726 42.71 -13.50 -10.92
C PRO A 726 42.85 -12.76 -12.26
N GLY A 727 42.50 -13.40 -13.38
CA GLY A 727 42.72 -12.84 -14.72
C GLY A 727 41.73 -11.72 -15.04
N VAL A 728 40.47 -11.89 -14.64
CA VAL A 728 39.42 -10.86 -14.80
C VAL A 728 39.72 -9.65 -13.92
N LEU A 729 40.10 -9.88 -12.65
CA LEU A 729 40.42 -8.81 -11.72
C LEU A 729 41.69 -8.06 -12.12
N ASP A 730 42.73 -8.74 -12.62
CA ASP A 730 43.96 -8.12 -13.12
C ASP A 730 43.71 -7.25 -14.35
N ALA A 731 42.87 -7.72 -15.28
CA ALA A 731 42.53 -6.94 -16.46
C ALA A 731 41.79 -5.65 -16.09
N LEU A 732 40.86 -5.73 -15.14
CA LEU A 732 40.09 -4.59 -14.64
C LEU A 732 40.98 -3.63 -13.82
N THR A 733 41.81 -4.15 -12.92
CA THR A 733 42.72 -3.39 -12.05
C THR A 733 43.84 -2.73 -12.85
N GLY A 734 44.53 -3.48 -13.71
CA GLY A 734 45.62 -2.98 -14.54
C GLY A 734 45.19 -1.86 -15.50
N ARG A 735 43.92 -1.83 -15.92
CA ARG A 735 43.36 -0.72 -16.73
C ARG A 735 43.12 0.53 -15.89
N VAL A 736 42.47 0.37 -14.73
CA VAL A 736 42.26 1.48 -13.79
C VAL A 736 43.59 2.08 -13.31
N GLU A 737 44.64 1.25 -13.19
CA GLU A 737 45.99 1.68 -12.83
C GLU A 737 46.75 2.38 -13.96
N THR A 738 46.54 2.01 -15.22
CA THR A 738 47.29 2.57 -16.36
C THR A 738 46.77 3.94 -16.81
N TRP A 739 45.54 4.32 -16.44
CA TRP A 739 44.99 5.64 -16.74
C TRP A 739 45.75 6.78 -16.07
N SER A 740 45.80 7.94 -16.74
CA SER A 740 46.16 9.21 -16.10
C SER A 740 45.08 9.61 -15.08
N ASP A 741 45.43 10.46 -14.12
CA ASP A 741 44.46 10.92 -13.09
C ASP A 741 43.21 11.56 -13.74
N ASP A 742 43.38 12.35 -14.79
CA ASP A 742 42.26 12.98 -15.49
C ASP A 742 41.42 11.97 -16.28
N ALA A 743 42.04 10.95 -16.89
CA ALA A 743 41.33 9.90 -17.60
C ALA A 743 40.53 8.99 -16.65
N PHE A 744 41.03 8.77 -15.43
CA PHE A 744 40.34 8.07 -14.35
C PHE A 744 39.15 8.87 -13.82
N LEU A 745 39.37 10.15 -13.47
CA LEU A 745 38.31 11.02 -12.94
C LEU A 745 37.14 11.17 -13.93
N GLN A 746 37.41 11.25 -15.25
CA GLN A 746 36.35 11.30 -16.27
C GLN A 746 35.47 10.04 -16.34
N ARG A 747 35.97 8.89 -15.88
CA ARG A 747 35.26 7.59 -15.89
C ARG A 747 34.66 7.23 -14.52
N LEU A 748 35.15 7.87 -13.45
CA LEU A 748 34.80 7.55 -12.07
C LEU A 748 33.27 7.53 -11.80
N PRO A 749 32.44 8.48 -12.28
CA PRO A 749 31.00 8.42 -12.01
C PRO A 749 30.31 7.21 -12.64
N ALA A 750 30.67 6.85 -13.87
CA ALA A 750 30.11 5.69 -14.56
C ALA A 750 30.53 4.36 -13.92
N LEU A 751 31.78 4.29 -13.43
CA LEU A 751 32.26 3.15 -12.65
C LEU A 751 31.48 3.05 -11.34
N ARG A 752 31.34 4.17 -10.62
CA ARG A 752 30.64 4.21 -9.34
C ARG A 752 29.17 3.77 -9.45
N ASP A 753 28.46 4.16 -10.51
CA ASP A 753 27.10 3.66 -10.76
C ASP A 753 27.05 2.14 -10.97
N GLY A 754 27.95 1.61 -11.81
CA GLY A 754 27.94 0.18 -12.12
C GLY A 754 28.12 -0.67 -10.86
N PHE A 755 29.03 -0.24 -9.98
CA PHE A 755 29.32 -0.88 -8.71
C PHE A 755 28.29 -0.58 -7.60
N GLU A 756 27.34 0.33 -7.81
CA GLU A 756 26.24 0.62 -6.85
C GLU A 756 25.30 -0.59 -6.67
N THR A 757 25.21 -1.44 -7.69
CA THR A 757 24.45 -2.70 -7.68
C THR A 757 24.92 -3.69 -6.61
N LEU A 758 26.15 -3.55 -6.13
CA LEU A 758 26.72 -4.37 -5.07
C LEU A 758 26.32 -3.86 -3.68
N SER A 759 25.93 -4.78 -2.80
CA SER A 759 25.71 -4.49 -1.38
C SER A 759 26.96 -3.88 -0.73
N THR A 760 26.79 -3.12 0.36
CA THR A 760 27.90 -2.51 1.11
C THR A 760 28.94 -3.55 1.57
N ALA A 761 28.47 -4.74 1.98
CA ALA A 761 29.35 -5.84 2.36
C ALA A 761 30.12 -6.40 1.16
N ALA A 762 29.48 -6.54 -0.01
CA ALA A 762 30.15 -7.00 -1.23
C ALA A 762 31.20 -6.00 -1.72
N ARG A 763 30.91 -4.69 -1.71
CA ARG A 763 31.90 -3.65 -2.05
C ARG A 763 33.11 -3.64 -1.12
N SER A 764 32.90 -3.92 0.16
CA SER A 764 34.00 -3.98 1.15
C SER A 764 34.91 -5.18 0.91
N ARG A 765 34.35 -6.38 0.68
CA ARG A 765 35.15 -7.56 0.33
C ARG A 765 35.91 -7.39 -0.98
N PHE A 766 35.24 -6.84 -2.00
CA PHE A 766 35.85 -6.54 -3.30
C PHE A 766 37.07 -5.60 -3.16
N LEU A 767 36.98 -4.60 -2.28
CA LEU A 767 38.09 -3.70 -1.99
C LEU A 767 39.24 -4.41 -1.27
N GLU A 768 38.94 -5.24 -0.26
CA GLU A 768 39.96 -6.01 0.47
C GLU A 768 40.77 -6.90 -0.48
N THR A 769 40.11 -7.64 -1.38
CA THR A 769 40.76 -8.48 -2.39
C THR A 769 41.68 -7.68 -3.32
N ILE A 770 41.27 -6.48 -3.72
CA ILE A 770 42.10 -5.61 -4.56
C ILE A 770 43.31 -5.05 -3.79
N ILE A 771 43.13 -4.60 -2.54
CA ILE A 771 44.20 -4.04 -1.72
C ILE A 771 45.28 -5.10 -1.44
N GLU A 772 44.89 -6.31 -1.07
CA GLU A 772 45.81 -7.44 -0.87
C GLU A 772 46.66 -7.71 -2.12
N ARG A 773 46.07 -7.52 -3.30
CA ARG A 773 46.68 -7.82 -4.59
C ARG A 773 47.57 -6.71 -5.15
N ILE A 774 47.24 -5.44 -4.89
CA ILE A 774 48.08 -4.27 -5.21
C ILE A 774 49.34 -4.23 -4.31
N GLY A 775 49.35 -4.99 -3.21
CA GLY A 775 50.47 -5.05 -2.28
C GLY A 775 50.57 -3.85 -1.34
N ASP A 776 49.50 -3.06 -1.24
CA ASP A 776 49.39 -1.96 -0.27
C ASP A 776 49.03 -2.53 1.10
N THR A 777 49.98 -3.27 1.71
CA THR A 777 49.92 -3.52 3.15
C THR A 777 50.07 -2.17 3.83
N GLY A 778 48.97 -1.62 4.31
CA GLY A 778 48.87 -0.25 4.82
C GLY A 778 50.13 0.20 5.56
N GLY A 779 50.76 1.26 5.04
CA GLY A 779 51.91 1.94 5.64
C GLY A 779 51.56 2.67 6.94
N GLY A 780 51.00 1.97 7.91
CA GLY A 780 50.59 2.50 9.20
C GLY A 780 51.72 2.67 10.22
N LEU A 781 52.99 2.46 9.86
CA LEU A 781 54.14 2.59 10.77
C LEU A 781 55.42 3.12 10.08
N ALA A 782 55.33 4.10 9.19
CA ALA A 782 56.52 4.81 8.70
C ALA A 782 56.80 6.04 9.58
N VAL A 783 57.60 5.85 10.63
CA VAL A 783 58.16 6.96 11.43
C VAL A 783 59.25 7.66 10.59
N ALA A 784 59.25 9.00 10.53
CA ALA A 784 60.27 9.75 9.82
C ALA A 784 61.69 9.34 10.28
N PRO A 785 62.68 9.14 9.39
CA PRO A 785 64.01 8.65 9.75
C PRO A 785 64.69 9.48 10.84
N GLU A 786 64.51 10.81 10.84
CA GLU A 786 65.08 11.67 11.88
C GLU A 786 64.42 11.42 13.25
N THR A 787 63.13 11.11 13.25
CA THR A 787 62.35 10.80 14.45
C THR A 787 62.68 9.41 14.98
N ALA A 788 62.87 8.43 14.10
CA ALA A 788 63.35 7.11 14.47
C ALA A 788 64.77 7.14 15.07
N VAL A 789 65.67 7.97 14.52
CA VAL A 789 67.01 8.20 15.08
C VAL A 789 66.93 8.93 16.43
N ALA A 790 66.03 9.91 16.58
CA ALA A 790 65.84 10.61 17.85
C ALA A 790 65.32 9.68 18.95
N TRP A 791 64.36 8.81 18.61
CA TRP A 791 63.82 7.80 19.53
C TRP A 791 64.84 6.73 19.86
N ALA A 792 65.60 6.22 18.89
CA ALA A 792 66.67 5.27 19.14
C ALA A 792 67.76 5.86 20.06
N ARG A 793 68.09 7.15 19.91
CA ARG A 793 69.01 7.85 20.82
C ARG A 793 68.41 8.01 22.22
N ALA A 794 67.12 8.34 22.32
CA ALA A 794 66.42 8.45 23.59
C ALA A 794 66.34 7.09 24.31
N ASP A 795 66.09 6.01 23.58
CA ASP A 795 66.06 4.64 24.11
C ASP A 795 67.44 4.15 24.55
N LEU A 796 68.50 4.48 23.80
CA LEU A 796 69.88 4.20 24.22
C LEU A 796 70.23 4.97 25.50
N ALA A 797 69.90 6.26 25.57
CA ALA A 797 70.13 7.08 26.76
C ALA A 797 69.31 6.59 27.97
N ALA A 798 68.06 6.17 27.74
CA ALA A 798 67.20 5.58 28.77
C ALA A 798 67.75 4.21 29.22
N ARG A 799 68.24 3.38 28.30
CA ARG A 799 68.90 2.11 28.62
C ARG A 799 70.15 2.34 29.46
N ASP A 800 71.00 3.29 29.09
CA ASP A 800 72.21 3.64 29.84
C ASP A 800 71.86 4.18 31.24
N ALA A 801 70.82 5.01 31.35
CA ALA A 801 70.32 5.51 32.63
C ALA A 801 69.76 4.37 33.52
N VAL A 802 69.00 3.44 32.94
CA VAL A 802 68.48 2.25 33.64
C VAL A 802 69.62 1.32 34.06
N HIS A 803 70.63 1.13 33.21
CA HIS A 803 71.79 0.29 33.52
C HIS A 803 72.71 0.91 34.58
N ALA A 804 72.76 2.25 34.66
CA ALA A 804 73.45 2.99 35.72
C ALA A 804 72.70 2.94 37.06
N LEU A 805 71.37 2.94 37.03
CA LEU A 805 70.51 2.86 38.23
C LEU A 805 70.36 1.42 38.76
N LEU A 806 70.50 0.40 37.90
CA LEU A 806 70.36 -1.01 38.24
C LEU A 806 71.50 -1.84 37.62
N PRO A 807 72.73 -1.75 38.18
CA PRO A 807 73.87 -2.52 37.70
C PRO A 807 73.64 -4.02 37.92
N GLY A 808 73.25 -4.72 36.87
CA GLY A 808 72.94 -6.17 36.89
C GLY A 808 71.73 -6.57 36.05
N LEU A 809 70.96 -5.63 35.51
CA LEU A 809 69.84 -5.93 34.62
C LEU A 809 70.33 -6.23 33.19
N THR A 810 70.55 -7.51 32.86
CA THR A 810 70.89 -7.94 31.50
C THR A 810 69.66 -7.85 30.58
N LEU A 811 69.52 -6.74 29.84
CA LEU A 811 68.62 -6.65 28.69
C LEU A 811 69.25 -7.39 27.51
N GLY A 812 68.50 -8.34 26.93
CA GLY A 812 68.93 -9.31 25.92
C GLY A 812 69.68 -8.77 24.69
N ALA A 813 70.30 -9.72 23.99
CA ALA A 813 71.49 -9.59 23.16
C ALA A 813 71.45 -8.65 21.94
N SER A 814 72.65 -8.18 21.61
CA SER A 814 73.12 -7.61 20.34
C SER A 814 72.52 -8.29 19.11
N VAL A 815 71.82 -7.52 18.27
CA VAL A 815 71.71 -7.83 16.85
C VAL A 815 72.80 -7.01 16.15
N THR A 816 73.84 -7.71 15.74
CA THR A 816 74.83 -7.20 14.78
C THR A 816 74.11 -6.81 13.49
N ALA A 817 74.29 -5.55 13.06
CA ALA A 817 73.79 -5.05 11.78
C ALA A 817 74.30 -5.93 10.63
N PRO A 818 73.43 -6.39 9.71
CA PRO A 818 73.87 -6.88 8.41
C PRO A 818 74.48 -5.72 7.61
N ALA A 819 75.55 -6.04 6.89
CA ALA A 819 76.27 -5.14 6.00
C ALA A 819 75.38 -4.55 4.90
N GLU A 820 75.71 -3.32 4.48
CA GLU A 820 75.13 -2.63 3.32
C GLU A 820 74.98 -3.55 2.11
N GLN A 821 73.73 -3.84 1.75
CA GLN A 821 73.37 -4.27 0.40
C GLN A 821 72.47 -3.19 -0.19
N ALA A 822 73.03 -2.45 -1.14
CA ALA A 822 72.32 -1.47 -1.94
C ALA A 822 71.16 -2.16 -2.70
N PRO A 823 69.92 -1.64 -2.62
CA PRO A 823 68.88 -2.10 -3.52
C PRO A 823 69.22 -1.66 -4.95
N VAL A 824 69.32 -2.67 -5.82
CA VAL A 824 69.48 -2.58 -7.26
C VAL A 824 68.34 -1.76 -7.85
N ALA A 825 68.68 -0.71 -8.59
CA ALA A 825 67.75 0.10 -9.35
C ALA A 825 67.10 -0.74 -10.47
N GLY A 826 65.81 -1.02 -10.34
CA GLY A 826 64.96 -1.38 -11.49
C GLY A 826 64.85 -0.16 -12.43
N PRO A 827 64.61 -0.37 -13.73
CA PRO A 827 64.59 0.72 -14.70
C PRO A 827 63.51 1.75 -14.34
N PRO A 828 63.79 3.06 -14.51
CA PRO A 828 62.83 4.10 -14.16
C PRO A 828 61.60 3.97 -15.06
N ARG A 829 60.48 3.55 -14.48
CA ARG A 829 59.18 3.88 -15.06
C ARG A 829 59.06 5.39 -14.90
N SER A 830 58.93 6.09 -16.01
CA SER A 830 58.74 7.53 -16.07
C SER A 830 57.54 7.93 -15.22
N GLU A 831 57.80 8.29 -13.96
CA GLU A 831 56.86 8.91 -13.03
C GLU A 831 56.60 10.34 -13.51
N GLU A 832 55.62 10.50 -14.39
CA GLU A 832 54.73 11.64 -14.23
C GLU A 832 54.03 11.43 -12.88
N ALA A 833 54.32 12.31 -11.92
CA ALA A 833 53.82 12.22 -10.54
C ALA A 833 52.29 12.06 -10.53
N ARG A 834 51.81 10.83 -10.34
CA ARG A 834 50.39 10.53 -10.15
C ARG A 834 50.00 10.96 -8.74
N VAL A 835 48.96 11.77 -8.62
CA VAL A 835 48.49 12.35 -7.34
C VAL A 835 47.54 11.39 -6.61
N ILE A 836 46.90 10.45 -7.33
CA ILE A 836 45.98 9.45 -6.77
C ILE A 836 46.57 8.04 -6.93
N GLY A 837 46.88 7.38 -5.81
CA GLY A 837 47.43 6.03 -5.80
C GLY A 837 46.44 4.95 -6.28
N PRO A 838 46.92 3.79 -6.78
CA PRO A 838 46.09 2.67 -7.24
C PRO A 838 45.01 2.21 -6.25
N ALA A 839 45.36 2.02 -4.97
CA ALA A 839 44.42 1.61 -3.93
C ALA A 839 43.34 2.67 -3.68
N ASP A 840 43.71 3.96 -3.71
CA ASP A 840 42.75 5.05 -3.52
C ASP A 840 41.80 5.24 -4.72
N ARG A 841 42.22 4.91 -5.95
CA ARG A 841 41.32 4.86 -7.11
C ARG A 841 40.19 3.85 -6.90
N TRP A 842 40.50 2.67 -6.34
CA TRP A 842 39.49 1.67 -6.03
C TRP A 842 38.60 2.04 -4.84
N ARG A 843 39.16 2.68 -3.81
CA ARG A 843 38.37 3.29 -2.72
C ARG A 843 37.35 4.29 -3.27
N LEU A 844 37.76 5.15 -4.21
CA LEU A 844 36.87 6.11 -4.88
C LEU A 844 35.76 5.44 -5.71
N VAL A 845 36.08 4.38 -6.47
CA VAL A 845 35.08 3.63 -7.28
C VAL A 845 34.02 2.98 -6.39
N LEU A 846 34.44 2.38 -5.27
CA LEU A 846 33.56 1.62 -4.37
C LEU A 846 32.85 2.51 -3.32
N GLY A 847 33.16 3.81 -3.28
CA GLY A 847 32.56 4.78 -2.37
C GLY A 847 33.07 4.68 -0.93
N GLN A 848 34.35 4.36 -0.74
CA GLN A 848 35.05 4.41 0.54
C GLN A 848 36.02 5.60 0.61
N ALA A 849 36.29 6.10 1.82
CA ALA A 849 37.20 7.22 2.02
C ALA A 849 38.65 6.85 1.63
N PRO A 850 39.35 7.67 0.81
CA PRO A 850 40.75 7.44 0.47
C PRO A 850 41.65 7.60 1.70
N GLN A 851 42.73 6.84 1.80
CA GLN A 851 43.65 6.86 2.94
C GLN A 851 44.86 7.79 2.72
N ALA A 852 45.35 7.89 1.48
CA ALA A 852 46.54 8.66 1.14
C ALA A 852 46.41 9.43 -0.19
N ALA A 853 45.18 9.65 -0.66
CA ALA A 853 44.98 10.44 -1.86
C ALA A 853 45.29 11.90 -1.53
N GLY A 854 46.13 12.56 -2.33
CA GLY A 854 46.37 14.00 -2.20
C GLY A 854 45.05 14.81 -2.23
N GLU A 855 45.13 16.11 -1.97
CA GLU A 855 43.95 17.01 -1.84
C GLU A 855 42.90 16.81 -2.95
N LYS A 856 43.33 16.56 -4.20
CA LYS A 856 42.46 16.29 -5.36
C LYS A 856 41.57 15.04 -5.20
N GLY A 857 42.09 13.95 -4.62
CA GLY A 857 41.33 12.70 -4.43
C GLY A 857 40.34 12.76 -3.27
N ALA A 858 40.70 13.42 -2.17
CA ALA A 858 39.77 13.67 -1.06
C ALA A 858 38.59 14.56 -1.51
N ARG A 859 38.87 15.59 -2.32
CA ARG A 859 37.84 16.46 -2.91
C ARG A 859 36.93 15.72 -3.90
N ALA A 860 37.48 14.83 -4.73
CA ALA A 860 36.70 13.97 -5.63
C ALA A 860 35.80 12.98 -4.88
N ALA A 861 36.28 12.40 -3.76
CA ALA A 861 35.48 11.55 -2.88
C ALA A 861 34.29 12.33 -2.32
N ALA A 862 34.55 13.47 -1.69
CA ALA A 862 33.52 14.32 -1.08
C ALA A 862 32.47 14.78 -2.10
N ALA A 863 32.90 15.20 -3.30
CA ALA A 863 32.00 15.67 -4.35
C ALA A 863 31.06 14.57 -4.88
N LEU A 864 31.52 13.31 -4.97
CA LEU A 864 30.67 12.19 -5.41
C LEU A 864 29.89 11.55 -4.26
N ASP A 865 30.41 11.54 -3.04
CA ASP A 865 29.69 11.07 -1.84
C ASP A 865 28.41 11.88 -1.61
N GLU A 866 28.36 13.13 -2.06
CA GLU A 866 27.14 13.93 -2.02
C GLU A 866 26.00 13.37 -2.90
N LEU A 867 26.33 12.66 -3.99
CA LEU A 867 25.36 12.00 -4.88
C LEU A 867 25.00 10.57 -4.41
N TYR A 868 25.98 9.81 -3.88
CA TYR A 868 25.83 8.38 -3.59
C TYR A 868 25.79 8.04 -2.08
N GLY A 869 26.02 8.99 -1.18
CA GLY A 869 26.12 8.77 0.27
C GLY A 869 24.79 8.52 0.98
N ARG A 870 23.65 8.69 0.28
CA ARG A 870 22.31 8.36 0.77
C ARG A 870 21.91 6.95 0.33
N GLY A 871 22.55 5.91 0.86
CA GLY A 871 22.21 4.52 0.52
C GLY A 871 20.90 4.05 1.18
N HIS A 872 19.86 3.78 0.37
CA HIS A 872 18.73 2.92 0.74
C HIS A 872 19.11 1.45 0.51
N GLY A 873 19.42 0.74 1.59
CA GLY A 873 19.68 -0.71 1.61
C GLY A 873 19.80 -1.23 3.04
N GLU A 874 19.47 -2.50 3.26
CA GLU A 874 19.60 -3.16 4.56
C GLU A 874 21.03 -3.00 5.10
N GLY A 875 21.15 -2.28 6.22
CA GLY A 875 22.45 -1.98 6.85
C GLY A 875 22.99 -0.56 6.61
N SER A 876 22.19 0.38 6.07
CA SER A 876 22.53 1.80 6.12
C SER A 876 22.84 2.20 7.57
N ARG A 877 24.02 2.79 7.82
CA ARG A 877 24.47 3.22 9.15
C ARG A 877 23.40 4.09 9.83
N ALA A 878 22.58 3.49 10.69
CA ALA A 878 21.96 4.17 11.81
C ALA A 878 23.07 4.42 12.87
N SER A 879 24.05 5.25 12.52
CA SER A 879 24.92 5.88 13.50
C SER A 879 24.36 7.27 13.75
N GLY A 880 23.35 7.33 14.62
CA GLY A 880 22.98 8.56 15.32
C GLY A 880 24.11 8.94 16.27
N GLY A 881 25.17 9.53 15.71
CA GLY A 881 26.21 10.24 16.44
C GLY A 881 26.16 11.69 16.02
N ALA A 882 25.72 12.57 16.92
CA ALA A 882 25.88 14.01 16.77
C ALA A 882 27.38 14.33 16.72
N GLY A 883 27.92 14.42 15.51
CA GLY A 883 29.29 14.82 15.22
C GLY A 883 29.30 16.13 14.44
N THR A 884 30.18 17.03 14.84
CA THR A 884 30.47 18.34 14.24
C THR A 884 31.04 18.23 12.83
N GLY A 885 30.27 17.69 11.89
CA GLY A 885 30.59 17.70 10.46
C GLY A 885 30.35 19.08 9.84
N ALA A 886 31.21 19.47 8.91
CA ALA A 886 31.14 20.75 8.21
C ALA A 886 29.82 20.91 7.44
N SER A 887 29.31 22.15 7.40
CA SER A 887 28.14 22.56 6.62
C SER A 887 28.29 22.14 5.15
N HIS A 888 27.19 21.67 4.54
CA HIS A 888 27.14 21.28 3.14
C HIS A 888 27.53 22.45 2.19
N PRO A 889 28.30 22.21 1.12
CA PRO A 889 28.66 23.24 0.16
C PRO A 889 27.43 23.74 -0.60
N ALA A 890 27.43 25.02 -0.98
CA ALA A 890 26.35 25.56 -1.80
C ALA A 890 26.37 24.95 -3.21
N PRO A 891 25.24 24.83 -3.93
CA PRO A 891 25.18 24.24 -5.28
C PRO A 891 26.16 24.82 -6.29
N ARG A 892 26.48 26.12 -6.15
CA ARG A 892 27.48 26.81 -6.98
C ARG A 892 28.90 26.35 -6.66
N GLU A 893 29.22 26.20 -5.38
CA GLU A 893 30.53 25.72 -4.92
C GLU A 893 30.72 24.26 -5.34
N TRP A 894 29.69 23.42 -5.19
CA TRP A 894 29.72 22.03 -5.66
C TRP A 894 29.84 21.93 -7.18
N SER A 895 29.09 22.74 -7.93
CA SER A 895 29.18 22.80 -9.38
C SER A 895 30.57 23.22 -9.87
N GLN A 896 31.16 24.25 -9.27
CA GLN A 896 32.51 24.71 -9.61
C GLN A 896 33.56 23.66 -9.24
N GLU A 897 33.37 22.96 -8.14
CA GLU A 897 34.22 21.86 -7.72
C GLU A 897 34.12 20.67 -8.68
N LEU A 898 32.91 20.28 -9.11
CA LEU A 898 32.71 19.24 -10.13
C LEU A 898 33.35 19.63 -11.47
N GLU A 899 33.26 20.90 -11.87
CA GLU A 899 33.91 21.41 -13.08
C GLU A 899 35.44 21.34 -12.97
N ALA A 900 35.99 21.78 -11.83
CA ALA A 900 37.43 21.78 -11.58
C ALA A 900 38.02 20.37 -11.48
N LEU A 901 37.25 19.40 -10.96
CA LEU A 901 37.72 18.03 -10.73
C LEU A 901 37.47 17.10 -11.92
N PHE A 902 36.32 17.21 -12.59
CA PHE A 902 35.86 16.24 -13.59
C PHE A 902 35.64 16.84 -14.98
N GLY A 903 35.70 18.17 -15.10
CA GLY A 903 35.42 18.91 -16.33
C GLY A 903 33.93 19.10 -16.60
N GLU A 904 33.63 20.00 -17.55
CA GLU A 904 32.27 20.48 -17.83
C GLU A 904 31.30 19.35 -18.22
N ARG A 905 31.74 18.36 -19.02
CA ARG A 905 30.87 17.27 -19.48
C ARG A 905 30.38 16.39 -18.33
N VAL A 906 31.27 16.04 -17.40
CA VAL A 906 30.96 15.14 -16.28
C VAL A 906 30.17 15.88 -15.21
N ARG A 907 30.47 17.17 -15.00
CA ARG A 907 29.67 18.07 -14.18
C ARG A 907 28.19 18.03 -14.60
N GLU A 908 27.87 18.22 -15.87
CA GLU A 908 26.48 18.19 -16.36
C GLU A 908 25.80 16.83 -16.14
N GLU A 909 26.54 15.73 -16.29
CA GLU A 909 26.03 14.37 -16.05
C GLU A 909 25.72 14.13 -14.56
N VAL A 910 26.63 14.53 -13.67
CA VAL A 910 26.50 14.38 -12.22
C VAL A 910 25.40 15.28 -11.66
N LEU A 911 25.34 16.55 -12.08
CA LEU A 911 24.29 17.48 -11.68
C LEU A 911 22.92 17.03 -12.20
N GLY A 912 22.85 16.53 -13.44
CA GLY A 912 21.62 15.99 -14.00
C GLY A 912 21.08 14.80 -13.21
N ARG A 913 21.96 13.90 -12.74
CA ARG A 913 21.56 12.78 -11.87
C ARG A 913 21.22 13.20 -10.45
N ALA A 914 21.94 14.18 -9.89
CA ALA A 914 21.63 14.74 -8.58
C ALA A 914 20.22 15.33 -8.56
N ALA A 915 19.86 16.06 -9.62
CA ALA A 915 18.50 16.54 -9.82
C ALA A 915 17.48 15.39 -9.90
N GLN A 916 17.75 14.33 -10.67
CA GLN A 916 16.87 13.15 -10.75
C GLN A 916 16.68 12.44 -9.40
N ARG A 917 17.72 12.43 -8.54
CA ARG A 917 17.68 11.86 -7.18
C ARG A 917 17.10 12.83 -6.13
N GLY A 918 16.48 13.94 -6.54
CA GLY A 918 15.75 14.87 -5.67
C GLY A 918 16.56 16.05 -5.13
N ARG A 919 17.76 16.33 -5.67
CA ARG A 919 18.53 17.53 -5.34
C ARG A 919 18.21 18.67 -6.30
N SER A 920 17.17 19.43 -5.99
CA SER A 920 16.57 20.46 -6.84
C SER A 920 17.38 21.76 -6.98
N ASP A 921 18.22 22.06 -5.99
CA ASP A 921 19.00 23.29 -5.85
C ASP A 921 20.13 23.44 -6.89
N VAL A 922 20.46 22.36 -7.62
CA VAL A 922 21.51 22.37 -8.66
C VAL A 922 21.02 22.67 -10.07
N LEU A 923 19.70 22.72 -10.29
CA LEU A 923 19.13 22.95 -11.62
C LEU A 923 19.55 24.28 -12.23
N GLU A 924 19.73 25.32 -11.42
CA GLU A 924 20.19 26.64 -11.86
C GLU A 924 21.63 26.64 -12.39
N GLN A 925 22.36 25.54 -12.20
CA GLN A 925 23.74 25.37 -12.69
C GLN A 925 23.81 24.58 -14.00
N LEU A 926 22.75 23.88 -14.41
CA LEU A 926 22.76 23.03 -15.60
C LEU A 926 22.81 23.84 -16.91
N ALA A 927 23.62 23.39 -17.87
CA ALA A 927 23.67 23.95 -19.21
C ALA A 927 22.67 23.22 -20.15
N PRO A 928 21.62 23.90 -20.66
CA PRO A 928 20.55 23.30 -21.49
C PRO A 928 21.05 22.40 -22.63
N GLU A 929 22.14 22.82 -23.28
CA GLU A 929 22.63 22.17 -24.49
C GLU A 929 23.43 20.89 -24.25
N LYS A 930 23.89 20.66 -23.01
CA LYS A 930 24.87 19.62 -22.67
C LYS A 930 24.29 18.51 -21.79
N VAL A 931 23.07 18.68 -21.28
CA VAL A 931 22.42 17.72 -20.38
C VAL A 931 21.74 16.60 -21.16
N ALA A 932 21.85 15.37 -20.65
CA ALA A 932 21.16 14.23 -21.22
C ALA A 932 19.64 14.32 -20.95
N PRO A 933 18.78 14.16 -21.96
CA PRO A 933 17.34 14.24 -21.76
C PRO A 933 16.85 13.10 -20.88
N SER A 934 16.12 13.43 -19.82
CA SER A 934 15.45 12.48 -18.94
C SER A 934 14.09 13.03 -18.52
N VAL A 935 13.12 12.13 -18.40
CA VAL A 935 11.77 12.45 -17.94
C VAL A 935 11.80 12.87 -16.48
N ASP A 936 12.55 12.14 -15.65
CA ASP A 936 12.72 12.44 -14.22
C ASP A 936 13.37 13.82 -13.99
N LEU A 937 14.29 14.22 -14.87
CA LEU A 937 14.90 15.56 -14.79
C LEU A 937 13.88 16.66 -15.12
N LEU A 938 13.07 16.44 -16.15
CA LEU A 938 12.02 17.38 -16.54
C LEU A 938 10.95 17.51 -15.44
N GLU A 939 10.57 16.40 -14.81
CA GLU A 939 9.67 16.37 -13.65
C GLU A 939 10.21 17.24 -12.50
N GLN A 940 11.48 17.06 -12.14
CA GLN A 940 12.13 17.82 -11.07
C GLN A 940 12.20 19.32 -11.39
N VAL A 941 12.51 19.68 -12.64
CA VAL A 941 12.52 21.09 -13.09
C VAL A 941 11.11 21.72 -13.02
N LEU A 942 10.08 20.97 -13.40
CA LEU A 942 8.70 21.48 -13.43
C LEU A 942 8.08 21.60 -12.03
N SER A 943 8.36 20.66 -11.12
CA SER A 943 7.94 20.74 -9.72
C SER A 943 8.47 22.00 -9.01
N LEU A 944 9.65 22.48 -9.40
CA LEU A 944 10.21 23.73 -8.87
C LEU A 944 9.65 24.98 -9.54
N ALA A 945 9.25 24.88 -10.81
CA ALA A 945 8.77 26.02 -11.58
C ALA A 945 7.49 26.63 -10.99
N GLY A 946 6.60 25.82 -10.39
CA GLY A 946 5.36 26.26 -9.76
C GLY A 946 5.54 27.19 -8.54
N GLY A 947 6.71 27.17 -7.89
CA GLY A 947 7.01 27.96 -6.68
C GLY A 947 8.05 29.07 -6.86
N MET A 948 8.54 29.31 -8.09
CA MET A 948 9.67 30.23 -8.34
C MET A 948 9.25 31.62 -8.84
N PRO A 949 10.00 32.69 -8.50
CA PRO A 949 9.82 34.00 -9.12
C PRO A 949 9.99 33.95 -10.64
N GLU A 950 9.20 34.72 -11.38
CA GLU A 950 9.16 34.75 -12.86
C GLU A 950 10.55 34.92 -13.51
N ALA A 951 11.44 35.70 -12.88
CA ALA A 951 12.83 35.89 -13.32
C ALA A 951 13.69 34.62 -13.27
N ARG A 952 13.40 33.66 -12.38
CA ARG A 952 14.09 32.36 -12.28
C ARG A 952 13.50 31.33 -13.25
N VAL A 953 12.17 31.31 -13.41
CA VAL A 953 11.49 30.49 -14.42
C VAL A 953 11.98 30.84 -15.83
N ALA A 954 12.17 32.13 -16.12
CA ALA A 954 12.71 32.60 -17.40
C ALA A 954 14.12 32.04 -17.72
N ARG A 955 14.93 31.73 -16.71
CA ARG A 955 16.27 31.13 -16.89
C ARG A 955 16.22 29.62 -17.16
N LEU A 956 15.22 28.93 -16.63
CA LEU A 956 15.04 27.48 -16.82
C LEU A 956 14.26 27.14 -18.10
N ARG A 957 13.54 28.12 -18.68
CA ARG A 957 12.73 27.96 -19.90
C ARG A 957 13.49 27.35 -21.10
N PRO A 958 14.70 27.82 -21.47
CA PRO A 958 15.46 27.20 -22.56
C PRO A 958 15.84 25.74 -22.29
N LEU A 959 16.11 25.39 -21.03
CA LEU A 959 16.41 24.02 -20.60
C LEU A 959 15.18 23.12 -20.79
N VAL A 960 14.02 23.58 -20.35
CA VAL A 960 12.75 22.84 -20.50
C VAL A 960 12.38 22.68 -21.97
N ASP A 961 12.40 23.74 -22.77
CA ASP A 961 12.05 23.69 -24.20
C ASP A 961 12.92 22.68 -24.96
N GLN A 962 14.22 22.64 -24.65
CA GLN A 962 15.15 21.72 -25.26
C GLN A 962 14.96 20.27 -24.78
N LEU A 963 14.77 20.05 -23.48
CA LEU A 963 14.49 18.72 -22.90
C LEU A 963 13.20 18.14 -23.47
N VAL A 964 12.13 18.94 -23.51
CA VAL A 964 10.85 18.60 -24.12
C VAL A 964 11.06 18.22 -25.59
N ALA A 965 11.72 19.06 -26.39
CA ALA A 965 11.90 18.79 -27.81
C ALA A 965 12.74 17.52 -28.06
N GLN A 966 13.74 17.24 -27.23
CA GLN A 966 14.55 16.03 -27.31
C GLN A 966 13.78 14.77 -26.88
N LEU A 967 13.02 14.84 -25.78
CA LEU A 967 12.16 13.75 -25.29
C LEU A 967 11.05 13.43 -26.30
N VAL A 968 10.40 14.46 -26.87
CA VAL A 968 9.39 14.30 -27.93
C VAL A 968 10.01 13.57 -29.13
N ARG A 969 11.21 13.95 -29.58
CA ARG A 969 11.90 13.24 -30.67
C ARG A 969 12.30 11.80 -30.31
N GLN A 970 12.78 11.54 -29.10
CA GLN A 970 13.15 10.19 -28.65
C GLN A 970 11.93 9.28 -28.54
N LEU A 971 10.86 9.75 -27.89
CA LEU A 971 9.62 9.02 -27.71
C LEU A 971 8.91 8.82 -29.05
N ALA A 972 8.84 9.82 -29.92
CA ALA A 972 8.28 9.67 -31.26
C ALA A 972 8.99 8.57 -32.08
N ARG A 973 10.33 8.46 -31.99
CA ARG A 973 11.10 7.38 -32.64
C ARG A 973 10.79 6.00 -32.05
N ARG A 974 10.59 5.91 -30.74
CA ARG A 974 10.24 4.65 -30.04
C ARG A 974 8.78 4.23 -30.24
N LEU A 975 7.88 5.19 -30.43
CA LEU A 975 6.45 4.97 -30.66
C LEU A 975 6.11 4.73 -32.14
N ALA A 976 7.00 5.12 -33.05
CA ALA A 976 6.84 4.90 -34.50
C ALA A 976 6.56 3.43 -34.89
N PRO A 977 7.19 2.39 -34.29
CA PRO A 977 6.89 0.99 -34.59
C PRO A 977 5.52 0.53 -34.11
N ALA A 978 5.07 0.97 -32.93
CA ALA A 978 3.76 0.62 -32.36
C ALA A 978 2.59 1.19 -33.19
N LEU A 979 2.80 2.37 -33.79
CA LEU A 979 1.84 3.08 -34.65
C LEU A 979 2.04 2.81 -36.15
N SER A 980 3.06 2.01 -36.52
CA SER A 980 3.39 1.72 -37.92
C SER A 980 2.29 0.97 -38.67
N GLY A 981 1.31 0.40 -37.96
CA GLY A 981 0.14 -0.26 -38.56
C GLY A 981 -0.79 0.65 -39.36
N LEU A 982 -0.71 1.98 -39.20
CA LEU A 982 -1.71 2.91 -39.74
C LEU A 982 -1.34 3.57 -41.08
N SER A 983 -0.09 3.45 -41.52
CA SER A 983 0.29 4.05 -42.81
C SER A 983 1.55 3.40 -43.36
N VAL A 984 1.58 2.07 -43.51
CA VAL A 984 2.61 1.43 -44.32
C VAL A 984 2.24 1.57 -45.79
N PRO A 985 3.10 2.14 -46.65
CA PRO A 985 3.03 1.96 -48.09
C PRO A 985 2.89 0.47 -48.43
N ARG A 986 1.71 0.03 -48.88
CA ARG A 986 1.54 -1.37 -49.23
C ARG A 986 2.37 -1.67 -50.49
N PRO A 987 3.18 -2.74 -50.48
CA PRO A 987 3.88 -3.18 -51.68
C PRO A 987 2.85 -3.59 -52.73
N THR A 988 2.93 -2.99 -53.89
CA THR A 988 2.04 -3.23 -55.02
C THR A 988 2.84 -3.54 -56.27
N ARG A 989 2.29 -4.39 -57.13
CA ARG A 989 2.84 -4.63 -58.48
C ARG A 989 2.36 -3.60 -59.50
N ARG A 990 1.41 -2.74 -59.11
CA ARG A 990 0.92 -1.66 -59.97
C ARG A 990 1.94 -0.54 -60.03
N ARG A 991 2.24 -0.07 -61.24
CA ARG A 991 3.16 1.05 -61.49
C ARG A 991 2.54 2.34 -60.95
N GLY A 992 2.89 2.73 -59.72
CA GLY A 992 2.27 3.90 -59.07
C GLY A 992 3.11 4.60 -57.99
N GLY A 993 4.27 4.08 -57.59
CA GLY A 993 5.15 4.74 -56.62
C GLY A 993 6.62 4.27 -56.70
N ARG A 994 7.46 4.60 -55.70
CA ARG A 994 8.92 4.28 -55.73
C ARG A 994 9.14 2.75 -55.76
N LEU A 995 10.17 2.32 -56.48
CA LEU A 995 10.57 0.91 -56.56
C LEU A 995 11.19 0.46 -55.22
N ASP A 996 10.68 -0.61 -54.62
CA ASP A 996 11.27 -1.27 -53.45
C ASP A 996 12.41 -2.17 -53.94
N LEU A 997 13.63 -1.62 -53.98
CA LEU A 997 14.83 -2.30 -54.46
C LEU A 997 15.12 -3.59 -53.68
N GLY A 998 14.95 -3.58 -52.35
CA GLY A 998 15.26 -4.74 -51.51
C GLY A 998 14.33 -5.92 -51.77
N ARG A 999 13.01 -5.68 -51.83
CA ARG A 999 12.05 -6.74 -52.17
C ARG A 999 12.10 -7.14 -53.64
N THR A 1000 12.35 -6.19 -54.54
CA THR A 1000 12.53 -6.48 -55.97
C THR A 1000 13.76 -7.37 -56.18
N LEU A 1001 14.89 -7.09 -55.51
CA LEU A 1001 16.07 -7.95 -55.60
C LEU A 1001 15.79 -9.36 -55.04
N ARG A 1002 15.23 -9.49 -53.83
CA ARG A 1002 14.89 -10.81 -53.23
C ARG A 1002 13.92 -11.63 -54.08
N ALA A 1003 12.89 -10.99 -54.63
CA ALA A 1003 11.91 -11.66 -55.49
C ALA A 1003 12.50 -12.10 -56.84
N ASN A 1004 13.64 -11.54 -57.24
CA ASN A 1004 14.33 -11.80 -58.50
C ASN A 1004 15.74 -12.40 -58.29
N LEU A 1005 16.08 -12.93 -57.11
CA LEU A 1005 17.37 -13.61 -56.90
C LEU A 1005 17.53 -14.84 -57.80
N HIS A 1006 16.42 -15.46 -58.21
CA HIS A 1006 16.42 -16.57 -59.16
C HIS A 1006 16.77 -16.15 -60.61
N THR A 1007 16.83 -14.85 -60.91
CA THR A 1007 17.17 -14.32 -62.25
C THR A 1007 18.58 -13.74 -62.32
N VAL A 1008 19.42 -14.01 -61.31
CA VAL A 1008 20.84 -13.63 -61.31
C VAL A 1008 21.58 -14.33 -62.45
N ARG A 1009 22.27 -13.56 -63.28
CA ARG A 1009 23.17 -14.05 -64.33
C ARG A 1009 24.58 -13.49 -64.12
N PRO A 1010 25.63 -14.28 -64.34
CA PRO A 1010 26.99 -13.77 -64.35
C PRO A 1010 27.18 -12.83 -65.55
N GLY A 1011 27.57 -11.58 -65.28
CA GLY A 1011 27.92 -10.58 -66.28
C GLY A 1011 29.41 -10.22 -66.24
N PRO A 1012 29.91 -9.41 -67.21
CA PRO A 1012 31.32 -9.04 -67.31
C PRO A 1012 31.86 -8.29 -66.09
N ASP A 1013 31.00 -7.55 -65.38
CA ASP A 1013 31.35 -6.70 -64.23
C ASP A 1013 30.79 -7.22 -62.89
N GLY A 1014 30.28 -8.46 -62.84
CA GLY A 1014 29.69 -9.09 -61.65
C GLY A 1014 28.29 -9.69 -61.87
N PRO A 1015 27.67 -10.26 -60.82
CA PRO A 1015 26.33 -10.85 -60.90
C PRO A 1015 25.26 -9.78 -61.18
N GLN A 1016 24.56 -9.89 -62.31
CA GLN A 1016 23.49 -9.00 -62.72
C GLN A 1016 22.12 -9.65 -62.47
N VAL A 1017 21.20 -8.92 -61.83
CA VAL A 1017 19.83 -9.38 -61.57
C VAL A 1017 18.90 -8.78 -62.63
N VAL A 1018 18.12 -9.62 -63.33
CA VAL A 1018 17.08 -9.17 -64.26
C VAL A 1018 15.74 -9.03 -63.52
N PRO A 1019 15.21 -7.82 -63.28
CA PRO A 1019 14.02 -7.64 -62.45
C PRO A 1019 12.73 -7.98 -63.22
N GLU A 1020 12.34 -9.25 -63.25
CA GLU A 1020 11.08 -9.75 -63.83
C GLU A 1020 9.86 -9.31 -63.00
N ARG A 1021 10.01 -9.26 -61.67
CA ARG A 1021 8.96 -8.94 -60.71
C ARG A 1021 9.26 -7.64 -59.94
N PRO A 1022 9.11 -6.46 -60.56
CA PRO A 1022 9.31 -5.19 -59.88
C PRO A 1022 8.18 -4.92 -58.87
N ILE A 1023 8.56 -4.59 -57.63
CA ILE A 1023 7.63 -4.28 -56.54
C ILE A 1023 7.74 -2.78 -56.22
N PHE A 1024 6.61 -2.07 -56.19
CA PHE A 1024 6.52 -0.63 -55.96
C PHE A 1024 5.80 -0.33 -54.63
N THR A 1025 6.09 0.82 -54.01
CA THR A 1025 5.44 1.28 -52.77
C THR A 1025 4.42 2.39 -53.05
N THR A 1026 3.18 2.32 -52.55
CA THR A 1026 2.16 3.38 -52.71
C THR A 1026 2.44 4.62 -51.84
N LYS A 1027 2.13 5.84 -52.31
CA LYS A 1027 2.19 7.05 -51.46
C LYS A 1027 1.04 7.06 -50.45
N ALA A 1028 1.33 7.22 -49.15
CA ALA A 1028 0.33 7.44 -48.11
C ALA A 1028 -0.24 8.86 -48.19
N LYS A 1029 -1.56 9.01 -48.05
CA LYS A 1029 -2.24 10.31 -47.98
C LYS A 1029 -2.23 10.79 -46.53
N LYS A 1030 -1.93 12.08 -46.28
CA LYS A 1030 -2.06 12.70 -44.95
C LYS A 1030 -3.53 13.02 -44.68
N SER A 1031 -4.25 12.13 -44.02
CA SER A 1031 -5.49 12.43 -43.28
C SER A 1031 -5.30 11.91 -41.85
N ALA A 1032 -5.67 12.70 -40.85
CA ALA A 1032 -5.67 12.21 -39.47
C ALA A 1032 -6.78 11.18 -39.32
N ASP A 1033 -6.43 9.94 -38.94
CA ASP A 1033 -7.35 8.81 -38.94
C ASP A 1033 -8.02 8.60 -37.56
N TRP A 1034 -7.52 9.25 -36.50
CA TRP A 1034 -8.00 9.12 -35.12
C TRP A 1034 -7.92 10.42 -34.31
N HIS A 1035 -8.90 10.63 -33.43
CA HIS A 1035 -8.98 11.78 -32.51
C HIS A 1035 -8.66 11.34 -31.07
N VAL A 1036 -7.68 11.97 -30.42
CA VAL A 1036 -7.32 11.71 -29.02
C VAL A 1036 -7.69 12.94 -28.18
N ARG A 1037 -8.56 12.78 -27.19
CA ARG A 1037 -8.95 13.83 -26.23
C ARG A 1037 -8.38 13.48 -24.86
N ILE A 1038 -7.46 14.30 -24.37
CA ILE A 1038 -6.84 14.14 -23.05
C ILE A 1038 -7.51 15.12 -22.09
N VAL A 1039 -8.12 14.59 -21.04
CA VAL A 1039 -8.88 15.34 -20.03
C VAL A 1039 -8.17 15.19 -18.71
N VAL A 1040 -7.70 16.28 -18.10
CA VAL A 1040 -6.76 16.25 -16.97
C VAL A 1040 -7.30 17.04 -15.79
N ASP A 1041 -7.27 16.40 -14.63
CA ASP A 1041 -7.54 17.05 -13.34
C ASP A 1041 -6.32 17.86 -12.88
N VAL A 1042 -6.54 19.09 -12.43
CA VAL A 1042 -5.48 20.02 -11.98
C VAL A 1042 -5.58 20.34 -10.49
N SER A 1043 -6.15 19.43 -9.69
CA SER A 1043 -6.15 19.48 -8.24
C SER A 1043 -4.73 19.45 -7.65
N GLY A 1044 -4.58 19.87 -6.38
CA GLY A 1044 -3.26 19.95 -5.71
C GLY A 1044 -2.51 18.62 -5.63
N SER A 1045 -3.22 17.49 -5.62
CA SER A 1045 -2.66 16.12 -5.66
C SER A 1045 -2.20 15.68 -7.06
N MET A 1046 -2.59 16.40 -8.12
CA MET A 1046 -2.43 16.01 -9.52
C MET A 1046 -1.24 16.64 -10.25
N GLU A 1047 -0.37 17.38 -9.54
CA GLU A 1047 0.75 18.14 -10.14
C GLU A 1047 1.61 17.30 -11.08
N ARG A 1048 2.06 16.11 -10.65
CA ARG A 1048 2.88 15.21 -11.47
C ARG A 1048 2.15 14.63 -12.66
N SER A 1049 0.94 14.14 -12.43
CA SER A 1049 0.09 13.57 -13.47
C SER A 1049 -0.25 14.59 -14.56
N THR A 1050 -0.33 15.88 -14.21
CA THR A 1050 -0.53 16.99 -15.15
C THR A 1050 0.68 17.20 -16.05
N ILE A 1051 1.90 17.16 -15.48
CA ILE A 1051 3.16 17.23 -16.22
C ILE A 1051 3.24 16.10 -17.25
N TYR A 1052 2.97 14.87 -16.82
CA TYR A 1052 2.96 13.70 -17.71
C TYR A 1052 1.92 13.82 -18.82
N ALA A 1053 0.71 14.28 -18.50
CA ALA A 1053 -0.36 14.48 -19.47
C ALA A 1053 0.02 15.51 -20.55
N ALA A 1054 0.59 16.65 -20.16
CA ALA A 1054 1.04 17.69 -21.08
C ALA A 1054 2.14 17.20 -22.03
N LEU A 1055 3.09 16.40 -21.51
CA LEU A 1055 4.15 15.79 -22.33
C LEU A 1055 3.61 14.78 -23.33
N VAL A 1056 2.72 13.88 -22.89
CA VAL A 1056 2.07 12.91 -23.79
C VAL A 1056 1.28 13.63 -24.87
N ALA A 1057 0.54 14.69 -24.52
CA ALA A 1057 -0.22 15.49 -25.47
C ALA A 1057 0.69 16.10 -26.54
N ALA A 1058 1.82 16.70 -26.15
CA ALA A 1058 2.80 17.27 -27.07
C ALA A 1058 3.43 16.21 -28.00
N VAL A 1059 3.75 15.02 -27.46
CA VAL A 1059 4.27 13.89 -28.25
C VAL A 1059 3.25 13.43 -29.30
N LEU A 1060 2.00 13.21 -28.88
CA LEU A 1060 0.94 12.73 -29.76
C LEU A 1060 0.57 13.77 -30.83
N HIS A 1061 0.63 15.06 -30.49
CA HIS A 1061 0.38 16.15 -31.44
C HIS A 1061 1.44 16.23 -32.55
N GLY A 1062 2.68 15.81 -32.26
CA GLY A 1062 3.75 15.70 -33.26
C GLY A 1062 3.56 14.58 -34.29
N LEU A 1063 2.57 13.70 -34.12
CA LEU A 1063 2.33 12.56 -35.00
C LEU A 1063 1.30 12.87 -36.10
N PRO A 1064 1.65 12.73 -37.40
CA PRO A 1064 0.80 13.17 -38.50
C PRO A 1064 -0.49 12.37 -38.72
N ALA A 1065 -0.72 11.28 -37.97
CA ALA A 1065 -1.89 10.41 -38.08
C ALA A 1065 -2.96 10.66 -36.99
N LEU A 1066 -2.66 11.51 -36.00
CA LEU A 1066 -3.51 11.78 -34.84
C LEU A 1066 -3.86 13.26 -34.77
N SER A 1067 -5.06 13.58 -34.29
CA SER A 1067 -5.37 14.93 -33.81
C SER A 1067 -5.56 14.88 -32.29
N VAL A 1068 -4.90 15.78 -31.56
CA VAL A 1068 -4.92 15.79 -30.09
C VAL A 1068 -5.64 17.04 -29.59
N SER A 1069 -6.56 16.86 -28.65
CA SER A 1069 -7.18 17.94 -27.85
C SER A 1069 -6.82 17.76 -26.39
N PHE A 1070 -6.59 18.87 -25.69
CA PHE A 1070 -6.18 18.86 -24.28
C PHE A 1070 -7.09 19.77 -23.48
N THR A 1071 -7.76 19.22 -22.49
CA THR A 1071 -8.72 19.92 -21.63
C THR A 1071 -8.35 19.69 -20.18
N THR A 1072 -8.27 20.76 -19.41
CA THR A 1072 -8.04 20.69 -17.96
C THR A 1072 -9.30 21.06 -17.20
N PHE A 1073 -9.47 20.50 -16.00
CA PHE A 1073 -10.61 20.81 -15.16
C PHE A 1073 -10.23 20.87 -13.67
N SER A 1074 -10.84 21.81 -12.96
CA SER A 1074 -10.92 21.86 -11.49
C SER A 1074 -12.37 22.21 -11.12
N THR A 1075 -12.65 23.43 -10.65
CA THR A 1075 -14.01 24.00 -10.55
C THR A 1075 -14.49 24.61 -11.86
N GLN A 1076 -13.58 24.81 -12.82
CA GLN A 1076 -13.87 25.30 -14.17
C GLN A 1076 -13.16 24.41 -15.19
N VAL A 1077 -13.72 24.33 -16.41
CA VAL A 1077 -13.13 23.57 -17.52
C VAL A 1077 -12.46 24.54 -18.48
N VAL A 1078 -11.18 24.29 -18.79
CA VAL A 1078 -10.37 25.10 -19.70
C VAL A 1078 -9.86 24.23 -20.84
N ASP A 1079 -9.98 24.71 -22.07
CA ASP A 1079 -9.50 24.02 -23.27
C ASP A 1079 -8.19 24.66 -23.73
N LEU A 1080 -7.12 23.87 -23.69
CA LEU A 1080 -5.76 24.29 -24.00
C LEU A 1080 -5.26 23.61 -25.29
N THR A 1081 -6.18 23.17 -26.16
CA THR A 1081 -5.85 22.48 -27.41
C THR A 1081 -4.87 23.27 -28.29
N ASP A 1082 -4.98 24.60 -28.34
CA ASP A 1082 -4.10 25.48 -29.13
C ASP A 1082 -2.66 25.58 -28.57
N ARG A 1083 -2.43 25.07 -27.36
CA ARG A 1083 -1.14 25.13 -26.65
C ARG A 1083 -0.44 23.78 -26.58
N VAL A 1084 -1.04 22.70 -27.08
CA VAL A 1084 -0.48 21.34 -27.00
C VAL A 1084 0.91 21.22 -27.65
N SER A 1085 1.22 22.07 -28.62
CA SER A 1085 2.55 22.12 -29.25
C SER A 1085 3.66 22.65 -28.34
N ASP A 1086 3.32 23.35 -27.26
CA ASP A 1086 4.23 23.93 -26.26
C ASP A 1086 3.82 23.47 -24.85
N PRO A 1087 4.34 22.34 -24.36
CA PRO A 1087 3.93 21.79 -23.06
C PRO A 1087 4.36 22.67 -21.88
N LEU A 1088 5.36 23.54 -22.03
CA LEU A 1088 5.73 24.48 -20.96
C LEU A 1088 4.69 25.60 -20.83
N ALA A 1089 4.25 26.19 -21.94
CA ALA A 1089 3.17 27.17 -21.92
C ALA A 1089 1.87 26.54 -21.36
N LEU A 1090 1.59 25.30 -21.74
CA LEU A 1090 0.45 24.54 -21.26
C LEU A 1090 0.50 24.30 -19.74
N LEU A 1091 1.68 23.99 -19.17
CA LEU A 1091 1.85 23.79 -17.73
C LEU A 1091 1.87 25.09 -16.91
N LEU A 1092 2.33 26.20 -17.49
CA LEU A 1092 2.32 27.52 -16.84
C LEU A 1092 0.93 28.19 -16.84
N GLU A 1093 0.08 27.90 -17.82
CA GLU A 1093 -1.32 28.36 -17.86
C GLU A 1093 -2.22 27.56 -16.90
N VAL A 1094 -1.79 26.37 -16.47
CA VAL A 1094 -2.51 25.53 -15.51
C VAL A 1094 -2.20 25.99 -14.08
N ALA A 1095 -3.11 26.78 -13.50
CA ALA A 1095 -3.06 27.11 -12.07
C ALA A 1095 -3.56 25.92 -11.24
N VAL A 1096 -2.67 25.33 -10.44
CA VAL A 1096 -2.99 24.23 -9.50
C VAL A 1096 -3.73 24.80 -8.29
N GLY A 1097 -4.98 24.41 -8.11
CA GLY A 1097 -5.80 24.80 -6.95
C GLY A 1097 -7.29 24.94 -7.22
N GLY A 1098 -8.11 24.51 -6.26
CA GLY A 1098 -9.57 24.46 -6.35
C GLY A 1098 -10.11 23.04 -6.07
N GLY A 1099 -11.43 22.89 -5.96
CA GLY A 1099 -12.08 21.58 -5.93
C GLY A 1099 -12.06 20.89 -7.30
N THR A 1100 -12.42 19.61 -7.33
CA THR A 1100 -12.40 18.76 -8.54
C THR A 1100 -13.82 18.52 -9.06
N ASP A 1101 -14.15 18.90 -10.31
CA ASP A 1101 -15.41 18.53 -10.99
C ASP A 1101 -15.12 17.73 -12.27
N ILE A 1102 -14.99 16.39 -12.12
CA ILE A 1102 -14.67 15.48 -13.23
C ILE A 1102 -15.85 15.44 -14.23
N GLY A 1103 -17.07 15.50 -13.71
CA GLY A 1103 -18.30 15.46 -14.50
C GLY A 1103 -18.39 16.62 -15.50
N ALA A 1104 -18.02 17.84 -15.10
CA ALA A 1104 -17.96 18.99 -16.00
C ALA A 1104 -16.94 18.79 -17.13
N GLY A 1105 -15.75 18.25 -16.83
CA GLY A 1105 -14.71 17.96 -17.82
C GLY A 1105 -15.16 16.93 -18.87
N LEU A 1106 -15.81 15.85 -18.43
CA LEU A 1106 -16.34 14.82 -19.33
C LEU A 1106 -17.52 15.33 -20.18
N ALA A 1107 -18.43 16.11 -19.59
CA ALA A 1107 -19.56 16.70 -20.32
C ALA A 1107 -19.07 17.66 -21.43
N TYR A 1108 -18.05 18.48 -21.15
CA TYR A 1108 -17.42 19.35 -22.12
C TYR A 1108 -16.79 18.57 -23.28
N THR A 1109 -16.08 17.48 -22.94
CA THR A 1109 -15.43 16.58 -23.90
C THR A 1109 -16.45 15.93 -24.84
N ARG A 1110 -17.57 15.46 -24.28
CA ARG A 1110 -18.69 14.88 -25.05
C ARG A 1110 -19.31 15.89 -26.01
N ALA A 1111 -19.55 17.13 -25.57
CA ALA A 1111 -20.16 18.17 -26.39
C ALA A 1111 -19.33 18.53 -27.64
N ARG A 1112 -18.00 18.36 -27.58
CA ARG A 1112 -17.09 18.65 -28.70
C ARG A 1112 -16.71 17.41 -29.52
N MET A 1113 -17.26 16.25 -29.21
CA MET A 1113 -16.97 15.00 -29.91
C MET A 1113 -17.76 14.90 -31.22
N THR A 1114 -17.06 14.70 -32.33
CA THR A 1114 -17.65 14.66 -33.69
C THR A 1114 -17.75 13.26 -34.28
N VAL A 1115 -16.75 12.39 -34.04
CA VAL A 1115 -16.70 11.01 -34.57
C VAL A 1115 -16.37 10.04 -33.42
N PRO A 1116 -17.38 9.61 -32.62
CA PRO A 1116 -17.15 8.82 -31.41
C PRO A 1116 -16.40 7.50 -31.67
N GLY A 1117 -16.77 6.73 -32.70
CA GLY A 1117 -16.12 5.45 -33.04
C GLY A 1117 -14.67 5.52 -33.52
N ARG A 1118 -14.08 6.72 -33.63
CA ARG A 1118 -12.64 6.93 -33.86
C ARG A 1118 -12.04 7.94 -32.88
N THR A 1119 -12.69 8.10 -31.73
CA THR A 1119 -12.26 8.98 -30.65
C THR A 1119 -11.82 8.16 -29.45
N ILE A 1120 -10.62 8.48 -28.95
CA ILE A 1120 -10.09 7.99 -27.68
C ILE A 1120 -10.20 9.13 -26.67
N VAL A 1121 -10.79 8.87 -25.51
CA VAL A 1121 -10.86 9.81 -24.38
C VAL A 1121 -10.03 9.24 -23.24
N ALA A 1122 -8.94 9.91 -22.90
CA ALA A 1122 -8.07 9.58 -21.78
C ALA A 1122 -8.30 10.58 -20.64
N LEU A 1123 -8.92 10.12 -19.55
CA LEU A 1123 -9.17 10.90 -18.35
C LEU A 1123 -8.04 10.65 -17.33
N ILE A 1124 -7.35 11.70 -16.89
CA ILE A 1124 -6.25 11.62 -15.93
C ILE A 1124 -6.69 12.31 -14.63
N THR A 1125 -6.89 11.56 -13.55
CA THR A 1125 -7.40 12.03 -12.24
C THR A 1125 -7.01 11.03 -11.14
N ASP A 1126 -6.98 11.49 -9.89
CA ASP A 1126 -6.89 10.63 -8.69
C ASP A 1126 -8.25 9.99 -8.33
N PHE A 1127 -9.29 10.25 -9.14
CA PHE A 1127 -10.65 9.78 -8.95
C PHE A 1127 -11.27 10.27 -7.61
N GLU A 1128 -10.77 11.38 -7.09
CA GLU A 1128 -11.41 12.12 -6.00
C GLU A 1128 -12.33 13.19 -6.58
N GLU A 1129 -13.60 12.83 -6.74
CA GLU A 1129 -14.63 13.74 -7.23
C GLU A 1129 -15.04 14.71 -6.11
N GLY A 1130 -14.87 16.01 -6.34
CA GLY A 1130 -15.40 17.09 -5.51
C GLY A 1130 -16.81 17.56 -5.92
N GLY A 1131 -17.29 17.12 -7.09
CA GLY A 1131 -18.67 17.30 -7.55
C GLY A 1131 -19.59 16.10 -7.25
N SER A 1132 -20.71 16.02 -7.96
CA SER A 1132 -21.64 14.88 -7.81
C SER A 1132 -21.15 13.67 -8.60
N LEU A 1133 -20.70 12.62 -7.90
CA LEU A 1133 -20.24 11.37 -8.51
C LEU A 1133 -21.30 10.73 -9.43
N SER A 1134 -22.58 10.82 -9.06
CA SER A 1134 -23.70 10.34 -9.88
C SER A 1134 -23.79 11.03 -11.25
N ARG A 1135 -23.52 12.34 -11.31
CA ARG A 1135 -23.48 13.10 -12.57
C ARG A 1135 -22.30 12.65 -13.44
N THR A 1136 -21.14 12.49 -12.83
CA THR A 1136 -19.91 12.07 -13.51
C THR A 1136 -20.05 10.67 -14.10
N LEU A 1137 -20.56 9.71 -13.33
CA LEU A 1137 -20.85 8.36 -13.83
C LEU A 1137 -21.91 8.36 -14.94
N GLY A 1138 -22.87 9.28 -14.90
CA GLY A 1138 -23.83 9.49 -15.99
C GLY A 1138 -23.16 9.91 -17.30
N GLU A 1139 -22.20 10.84 -17.25
CA GLU A 1139 -21.42 11.28 -18.41
C GLU A 1139 -20.48 10.18 -18.92
N VAL A 1140 -19.87 9.38 -18.04
CA VAL A 1140 -19.07 8.21 -18.41
C VAL A 1140 -19.90 7.20 -19.20
N ARG A 1141 -21.09 6.83 -18.71
CA ARG A 1141 -21.99 5.91 -19.42
C ARG A 1141 -22.46 6.48 -20.76
N ALA A 1142 -22.71 7.78 -20.83
CA ALA A 1142 -23.09 8.45 -22.07
C ALA A 1142 -21.97 8.42 -23.12
N LEU A 1143 -20.72 8.63 -22.70
CA LEU A 1143 -19.56 8.53 -23.57
C LEU A 1143 -19.31 7.07 -24.01
N ALA A 1144 -19.39 6.10 -23.09
CA ALA A 1144 -19.23 4.68 -23.40
C ALA A 1144 -20.31 4.21 -24.41
N GLY A 1145 -21.57 4.61 -24.17
CA GLY A 1145 -22.70 4.31 -25.06
C GLY A 1145 -22.61 4.98 -26.44
N SER A 1146 -21.78 6.01 -26.61
CA SER A 1146 -21.54 6.65 -27.91
C SER A 1146 -20.57 5.87 -28.81
N GLY A 1147 -19.87 4.87 -28.26
CA GLY A 1147 -18.85 4.08 -28.97
C GLY A 1147 -17.46 4.71 -28.98
N ALA A 1148 -17.19 5.68 -28.11
CA ALA A 1148 -15.84 6.20 -27.88
C ALA A 1148 -15.01 5.24 -27.02
N HIS A 1149 -13.71 5.14 -27.29
CA HIS A 1149 -12.80 4.34 -26.47
C HIS A 1149 -12.41 5.16 -25.24
N LEU A 1150 -12.83 4.71 -24.07
CA LEU A 1150 -12.58 5.38 -22.79
C LEU A 1150 -11.41 4.75 -22.07
N LEU A 1151 -10.59 5.57 -21.43
CA LEU A 1151 -9.55 5.13 -20.50
C LEU A 1151 -9.43 6.13 -19.35
N GLY A 1152 -9.60 5.63 -18.13
CA GLY A 1152 -9.25 6.34 -16.91
C GLY A 1152 -7.80 6.03 -16.53
N LEU A 1153 -7.04 7.05 -16.19
CA LEU A 1153 -5.64 6.95 -15.81
C LEU A 1153 -5.49 7.46 -14.39
N ALA A 1154 -5.13 6.54 -13.49
CA ALA A 1154 -4.88 6.85 -12.09
C ALA A 1154 -3.59 7.66 -11.93
N ALA A 1155 -3.60 8.60 -10.99
CA ALA A 1155 -2.42 9.36 -10.62
C ALA A 1155 -1.31 8.46 -10.04
N LEU A 1156 -0.04 8.84 -10.22
CA LEU A 1156 1.14 8.12 -9.74
C LEU A 1156 1.87 8.91 -8.63
N ASP A 1157 2.41 8.22 -7.61
CA ASP A 1157 3.23 8.80 -6.53
C ASP A 1157 4.75 8.82 -6.80
N ASP A 1158 5.56 9.25 -5.82
CA ASP A 1158 7.03 9.33 -5.87
C ASP A 1158 7.74 8.01 -6.14
N ALA A 1159 7.04 6.89 -5.96
CA ALA A 1159 7.55 5.55 -6.20
C ALA A 1159 6.94 4.92 -7.47
N GLY A 1160 6.20 5.67 -8.27
CA GLY A 1160 5.49 5.16 -9.44
C GLY A 1160 4.32 4.24 -9.10
N LYS A 1161 3.82 4.27 -7.85
CA LYS A 1161 2.63 3.52 -7.45
C LYS A 1161 1.38 4.35 -7.71
N PRO A 1162 0.29 3.72 -8.15
CA PRO A 1162 -0.92 4.46 -8.41
C PRO A 1162 -1.63 4.83 -7.11
N VAL A 1163 -1.92 6.13 -6.97
CA VAL A 1163 -2.64 6.74 -5.85
C VAL A 1163 -3.95 7.26 -6.39
N TYR A 1164 -5.04 6.61 -6.01
CA TYR A 1164 -6.38 6.98 -6.43
C TYR A 1164 -7.42 6.38 -5.49
N ASN A 1165 -8.63 6.95 -5.49
CA ASN A 1165 -9.75 6.38 -4.76
C ASN A 1165 -10.23 5.11 -5.46
N LYS A 1166 -9.85 3.95 -4.91
CA LYS A 1166 -10.20 2.63 -5.44
C LYS A 1166 -11.71 2.40 -5.53
N ALA A 1167 -12.49 2.94 -4.59
CA ALA A 1167 -13.94 2.79 -4.61
C ALA A 1167 -14.56 3.58 -5.77
N THR A 1168 -14.11 4.80 -6.02
CA THR A 1168 -14.57 5.62 -7.15
C THR A 1168 -14.12 5.03 -8.49
N ALA A 1169 -12.86 4.63 -8.62
CA ALA A 1169 -12.34 4.01 -9.84
C ALA A 1169 -13.10 2.72 -10.22
N GLN A 1170 -13.45 1.87 -9.25
CA GLN A 1170 -14.29 0.69 -9.50
C GLN A 1170 -15.67 1.07 -10.08
N GLN A 1171 -16.25 2.20 -9.66
CA GLN A 1171 -17.52 2.69 -10.19
C GLN A 1171 -17.39 3.22 -11.62
N PHE A 1172 -16.25 3.84 -11.97
CA PHE A 1172 -15.95 4.25 -13.36
C PHE A 1172 -15.78 3.04 -14.29
N VAL A 1173 -15.11 1.98 -13.82
CA VAL A 1173 -15.00 0.70 -14.54
C VAL A 1173 -16.40 0.11 -14.78
N ALA A 1174 -17.23 0.05 -13.74
CA ALA A 1174 -18.62 -0.41 -13.86
C ALA A 1174 -19.48 0.48 -14.79
N ALA A 1175 -19.11 1.75 -14.97
CA ALA A 1175 -19.77 2.69 -15.88
C ALA A 1175 -19.28 2.60 -17.34
N GLY A 1176 -18.28 1.77 -17.64
CA GLY A 1176 -17.75 1.54 -18.98
C GLY A 1176 -16.46 2.29 -19.31
N MET A 1177 -15.75 2.83 -18.31
CA MET A 1177 -14.41 3.41 -18.48
C MET A 1177 -13.38 2.56 -17.69
N PRO A 1178 -12.57 1.72 -18.37
CA PRO A 1178 -11.50 0.97 -17.70
C PRO A 1178 -10.51 1.94 -17.07
N VAL A 1179 -10.10 1.65 -15.84
CA VAL A 1179 -9.13 2.46 -15.10
C VAL A 1179 -7.82 1.70 -15.00
N ALA A 1180 -6.74 2.29 -15.50
CA ALA A 1180 -5.39 1.71 -15.49
C ALA A 1180 -4.37 2.71 -14.96
N ALA A 1181 -3.26 2.19 -14.45
CA ALA A 1181 -2.08 2.97 -14.13
C ALA A 1181 -1.05 2.68 -15.22
N LEU A 1182 -0.98 3.55 -16.23
CA LEU A 1182 -0.09 3.36 -17.37
C LEU A 1182 0.99 4.44 -17.38
N SER A 1183 2.23 4.03 -17.60
CA SER A 1183 3.29 4.93 -17.99
C SER A 1183 3.00 5.56 -19.36
N PRO A 1184 3.64 6.69 -19.71
CA PRO A 1184 3.49 7.31 -21.04
C PRO A 1184 3.72 6.36 -22.23
N GLN A 1185 4.60 5.37 -22.05
CA GLN A 1185 4.93 4.38 -23.08
C GLN A 1185 3.82 3.33 -23.22
N GLU A 1186 3.27 2.87 -22.11
CA GLU A 1186 2.16 1.91 -22.08
C GLU A 1186 0.86 2.56 -22.55
N LEU A 1187 0.60 3.83 -22.20
CA LEU A 1187 -0.53 4.58 -22.73
C LEU A 1187 -0.45 4.70 -24.26
N ALA A 1188 0.72 4.99 -24.79
CA ALA A 1188 0.92 5.08 -26.24
C ALA A 1188 0.85 3.71 -26.93
N ALA A 1189 1.31 2.64 -26.28
CA ALA A 1189 1.15 1.26 -26.75
C ALA A 1189 -0.33 0.86 -26.79
N TRP A 1190 -1.08 1.17 -25.73
CA TRP A 1190 -2.52 0.95 -25.62
C TRP A 1190 -3.29 1.74 -26.69
N ILE A 1191 -2.97 3.03 -26.89
CA ILE A 1191 -3.52 3.83 -28.01
C ILE A 1191 -3.23 3.11 -29.33
N GLY A 1192 -2.00 2.61 -29.53
CA GLY A 1192 -1.63 1.83 -30.71
C GLY A 1192 -2.40 0.50 -30.85
N GLU A 1193 -2.74 -0.17 -29.77
CA GLU A 1193 -3.57 -1.38 -29.76
C GLU A 1193 -5.03 -1.09 -30.09
N GLN A 1194 -5.65 -0.09 -29.47
CA GLN A 1194 -7.04 0.30 -29.75
C GLN A 1194 -7.21 0.71 -31.22
N ILE A 1195 -6.23 1.42 -31.75
CA ILE A 1195 -6.23 1.77 -33.16
C ILE A 1195 -6.05 0.54 -34.07
N ARG A 1196 -5.28 -0.47 -33.67
CA ARG A 1196 -5.07 -1.72 -34.44
C ARG A 1196 -6.24 -2.70 -34.35
N GLY A 1197 -6.92 -2.79 -33.21
CA GLY A 1197 -8.05 -3.69 -32.97
C GLY A 1197 -9.36 -3.28 -33.66
N SER A 1198 -9.43 -2.03 -34.13
CA SER A 1198 -10.61 -1.44 -34.79
C SER A 1198 -10.51 -1.44 -36.33
N GLY A 1199 -9.47 -2.07 -36.90
CA GLY A 1199 -9.10 -2.02 -38.32
C GLY A 1199 -9.49 -3.24 -39.15
#